data_AF-A0A9N8DMR9-F1
#
_entry.id   AF-A0A9N8DMR9-F1
#
_cell.length_a   1.000
_cell.length_b   1.000
_cell.length_c   1.000
_cell.angle_alpha   90.00
_cell.angle_beta   90.00
_cell.angle_gamma   90.00
#
_symmetry.space_group_name_H-M   'P 1'
#
loop_
_entity.id
_entity.type
_entity.pdbx_description
1 polymer ?
#
loop_
_entity_poly.entity_id
_entity_poly.type
_entity_poly.pdbx_seq_one_letter_code
_entity_poly.pdbx_strand_id
1 'polypeptide(L)'
;MRIGFEKPVGSHADVKELEYISALHQTGLTIRKNGSIEADDIVALLHSRFGLEVKKEAIEDEVLVDLAGDPKNIPTHVLDLRQAIAILLIPHLLRCLKERDPDDQIASIVDEIRSSFLNATLSAESEHETSASIMITKAFVTDLLAHCDEMDVSEELVEQMVEVAGGEGVEFNTETFLKALTQDLEGYNLEWESRLSTTYMDILGARPPIPMGREGGLVRRSSSVFLRKSATNKSQMSASTTTYSNVKKDAAEKQPADCAKTLTGAEFTYADAEEEPDLREELAMKANKVLTIPGIDNTADLYGSQTFVVLQWCAFMILFVAFVYGGEGDGNIETKCDPDKFGCKVGNAILNWLGIFAQLVVLGGLFFMFTSIANSSFLPHSWISIARVLIGMVAVFVFCVMPEFSDVDTWFFSTSWDTQNQLFLLFGVSAVGVGALLLILQLQTLVRLLVPYNTLQQNETLRRWLEPGILKKDLNTKRAATWKTNKMVENALSLHRTKKSDADQSTDGGGISISSTRRSGVTGQAMFNFLATAHHTEKTGSMIWAWKGFFTGSICYEEGVWFHSRLLASALVQVMVIIVTVTIFAIAVIDVQNAYAVARGEIIYCGSSGCYGGDVDYLYNETTGNWTEVDKPSLKELLNQSVAEAFQEATAEERAEFITEIEAVVFEASGVNVSSPTLEAYYQDGIVGSATKWFVENAAEEDVTFGIAIGFVFSIFSTFWILFGYTPSFVFNVMKFRYGVVPSLYSSDFQLYRNAPDHATIVFGMAFWAQLFTSFLAFLIPGLVAFILVWDETKDQVQGVLAQLVGIAATLLLKILVMLGLRRLLLAGFYRRNLAPANALFLVLECWNVALSAGFLVARTAIFVLCSIFYLGRIDTPFLAPGVDRFDLLPNLFLDRAPVFYRKDLLQHEAHRHPYIDRLAALYLLKLNLGPSFATRAGSCWRLIFSIQLMPWVRRYKVHHDTDEVGAEDDEEERQAPPSKNRGKTLRESVLEEEVMKLRAQTAELKAKMEKMSSQRVLETGDSNVKNELVEEDVVKAEEDFVANEDDVRKSPKHTETDASSTAEEVRVSSPKKKKRKKPTETETSVRAEAGVTSPSMDRRDAPGRLSTMRSTEKPHKKSEEDEGALAEGQYFV
;
A
#
# COMPACT_ATOMS: atom_id res chain seq x y z
N MET A 1 17.53 -0.31 11.41
CA MET A 1 16.54 0.76 11.16
C MET A 1 15.32 0.50 12.05
N ARG A 2 14.96 1.39 12.99
CA ARG A 2 13.76 1.19 13.84
C ARG A 2 12.54 1.70 13.07
N ILE A 3 11.86 0.83 12.34
CA ILE A 3 10.67 1.19 11.54
C ILE A 3 9.38 1.10 12.40
N GLY A 4 9.50 0.91 13.71
CA GLY A 4 8.34 0.90 14.60
C GLY A 4 7.82 2.30 14.91
N PHE A 5 6.52 2.41 15.13
CA PHE A 5 5.86 3.61 15.66
C PHE A 5 5.04 3.24 16.90
N GLU A 6 4.68 4.26 17.68
CA GLU A 6 3.82 4.12 18.85
C GLU A 6 2.37 4.17 18.37
N LYS A 7 1.70 3.02 18.39
CA LYS A 7 0.29 2.86 18.02
C LYS A 7 -0.55 3.09 19.28
N PRO A 8 -1.52 4.02 19.30
CA PRO A 8 -2.50 4.09 20.38
C PRO A 8 -3.24 2.76 20.49
N VAL A 9 -3.59 2.35 21.71
CA VAL A 9 -4.35 1.12 21.96
C VAL A 9 -5.71 1.40 22.60
N GLY A 10 -6.60 0.42 22.53
CA GLY A 10 -7.94 0.53 23.11
C GLY A 10 -8.83 1.53 22.37
N SER A 11 -9.79 2.13 23.09
CA SER A 11 -10.81 3.00 22.50
C SER A 11 -10.26 4.24 21.82
N HIS A 12 -9.06 4.73 22.21
CA HIS A 12 -8.44 5.86 21.51
C HIS A 12 -8.02 5.48 20.08
N ALA A 13 -7.51 4.25 19.89
CA ALA A 13 -7.18 3.72 18.57
C ALA A 13 -8.43 3.62 17.69
N ASP A 14 -9.54 3.12 18.26
CA ASP A 14 -10.82 2.98 17.57
C ASP A 14 -11.36 4.34 17.10
N VAL A 15 -11.30 5.36 17.97
CA VAL A 15 -11.72 6.73 17.61
C VAL A 15 -10.87 7.30 16.47
N LYS A 16 -9.54 7.09 16.49
CA LYS A 16 -8.66 7.55 15.41
C LYS A 16 -8.96 6.84 14.08
N GLU A 17 -9.28 5.56 14.12
CA GLU A 17 -9.66 4.82 12.93
C GLU A 17 -11.01 5.32 12.37
N LEU A 18 -11.97 5.64 13.24
CA LEU A 18 -13.25 6.26 12.88
C LEU A 18 -13.08 7.66 12.26
N GLU A 19 -12.23 8.52 12.83
CA GLU A 19 -11.87 9.82 12.23
C GLU A 19 -11.27 9.64 10.83
N TYR A 20 -10.41 8.65 10.65
CA TYR A 20 -9.80 8.32 9.36
C TYR A 20 -10.84 7.86 8.34
N ILE A 21 -11.77 6.98 8.73
CA ILE A 21 -12.84 6.48 7.85
C ILE A 21 -13.75 7.61 7.40
N SER A 22 -14.15 8.48 8.33
CA SER A 22 -14.94 9.65 8.00
C SER A 22 -14.19 10.51 6.97
N ALA A 23 -12.92 10.85 7.21
CA ALA A 23 -12.11 11.65 6.28
C ALA A 23 -11.97 11.01 4.89
N LEU A 24 -11.84 9.68 4.80
CA LEU A 24 -11.80 8.93 3.54
C LEU A 24 -13.14 8.94 2.80
N HIS A 25 -14.24 8.94 3.54
CA HIS A 25 -15.58 8.88 2.97
C HIS A 25 -16.00 10.21 2.35
N GLN A 26 -15.47 11.33 2.82
CA GLN A 26 -15.78 12.66 2.30
C GLN A 26 -15.26 12.87 0.87
N THR A 27 -16.02 13.57 0.05
CA THR A 27 -15.77 13.85 -1.38
C THR A 27 -15.65 15.33 -1.70
N GLY A 28 -16.07 16.21 -0.80
CA GLY A 28 -15.86 17.66 -0.90
C GLY A 28 -14.38 18.06 -0.97
N LEU A 29 -14.05 19.11 -1.72
CA LEU A 29 -12.67 19.58 -1.92
C LEU A 29 -11.93 19.83 -0.61
N THR A 30 -12.63 20.35 0.39
CA THR A 30 -12.16 20.54 1.77
C THR A 30 -12.71 19.45 2.68
N ILE A 31 -11.86 18.94 3.56
CA ILE A 31 -12.27 17.94 4.57
C ILE A 31 -13.03 18.67 5.66
N ARG A 32 -14.27 18.22 5.93
CA ARG A 32 -15.09 18.72 7.01
C ARG A 32 -14.53 18.20 8.33
N LYS A 33 -14.02 19.12 9.14
CA LYS A 33 -13.31 18.83 10.41
C LYS A 33 -14.20 18.12 11.44
N ASN A 34 -15.52 18.32 11.37
CA ASN A 34 -16.51 17.65 12.22
C ASN A 34 -16.68 16.16 11.88
N GLY A 35 -16.14 15.70 10.75
CA GLY A 35 -16.25 14.31 10.32
C GLY A 35 -17.63 13.94 9.77
N SER A 36 -18.44 14.91 9.32
CA SER A 36 -19.74 14.63 8.71
C SER A 36 -19.59 14.01 7.32
N ILE A 37 -20.51 13.10 6.98
CA ILE A 37 -20.64 12.44 5.67
C ILE A 37 -21.97 12.89 5.05
N GLU A 38 -21.93 13.50 3.89
CA GLU A 38 -23.10 14.01 3.16
C GLU A 38 -23.65 12.99 2.16
N ALA A 39 -24.83 13.25 1.60
CA ALA A 39 -25.43 12.40 0.57
C ALA A 39 -24.51 12.23 -0.66
N ASP A 40 -23.86 13.32 -1.09
CA ASP A 40 -22.94 13.31 -2.25
C ASP A 40 -21.77 12.34 -2.04
N ASP A 41 -21.31 12.20 -0.80
CA ASP A 41 -20.24 11.28 -0.45
C ASP A 41 -20.66 9.82 -0.60
N ILE A 42 -21.88 9.50 -0.18
CA ILE A 42 -22.47 8.16 -0.30
C ILE A 42 -22.74 7.85 -1.78
N VAL A 43 -23.30 8.80 -2.54
CA VAL A 43 -23.51 8.64 -4.00
C VAL A 43 -22.18 8.33 -4.69
N ALA A 44 -21.14 9.13 -4.42
CA ALA A 44 -19.82 8.93 -5.02
C ALA A 44 -19.20 7.60 -4.62
N LEU A 45 -19.34 7.16 -3.36
CA LEU A 45 -18.88 5.85 -2.90
C LEU A 45 -19.59 4.71 -3.64
N LEU A 46 -20.93 4.76 -3.73
CA LEU A 46 -21.72 3.73 -4.41
C LEU A 46 -21.41 3.69 -5.91
N HIS A 47 -21.22 4.86 -6.52
CA HIS A 47 -20.82 5.00 -7.91
C HIS A 47 -19.40 4.48 -8.16
N SER A 48 -18.40 4.95 -7.41
CA SER A 48 -16.99 4.60 -7.65
C SER A 48 -16.71 3.13 -7.34
N ARG A 49 -17.35 2.58 -6.31
CA ARG A 49 -17.09 1.22 -5.82
C ARG A 49 -17.91 0.17 -6.54
N PHE A 50 -19.22 0.41 -6.71
CA PHE A 50 -20.15 -0.59 -7.25
C PHE A 50 -20.61 -0.27 -8.67
N GLY A 51 -20.26 0.92 -9.21
CA GLY A 51 -20.75 1.39 -10.51
C GLY A 51 -22.23 1.73 -10.50
N LEU A 52 -22.82 2.02 -9.33
CA LEU A 52 -24.24 2.31 -9.19
C LEU A 52 -24.47 3.82 -9.24
N GLU A 53 -25.20 4.27 -10.26
CA GLU A 53 -25.75 5.62 -10.26
C GLU A 53 -26.99 5.66 -9.37
N VAL A 54 -26.87 6.31 -8.21
CA VAL A 54 -27.98 6.56 -7.29
C VAL A 54 -28.23 8.06 -7.24
N LYS A 55 -29.51 8.45 -7.32
CA LYS A 55 -29.89 9.86 -7.18
C LYS A 55 -29.60 10.35 -5.76
N LYS A 56 -29.12 11.59 -5.65
CA LYS A 56 -28.82 12.21 -4.36
C LYS A 56 -30.04 12.21 -3.44
N GLU A 57 -31.21 12.52 -3.99
CA GLU A 57 -32.47 12.60 -3.24
C GLU A 57 -32.84 11.24 -2.64
N ALA A 58 -32.59 10.14 -3.34
CA ALA A 58 -32.84 8.80 -2.79
C ALA A 58 -31.92 8.48 -1.60
N ILE A 59 -30.68 8.97 -1.61
CA ILE A 59 -29.79 8.85 -0.44
C ILE A 59 -30.30 9.72 0.70
N GLU A 60 -30.73 10.95 0.42
CA GLU A 60 -31.25 11.86 1.45
C GLU A 60 -32.51 11.31 2.10
N ASP A 61 -33.48 10.88 1.29
CA ASP A 61 -34.82 10.44 1.68
C ASP A 61 -34.84 9.03 2.27
N GLU A 62 -34.07 8.09 1.72
CA GLU A 62 -34.12 6.68 2.16
C GLU A 62 -32.97 6.32 3.09
N VAL A 63 -31.75 6.77 2.81
CA VAL A 63 -30.57 6.34 3.59
C VAL A 63 -30.36 7.25 4.79
N LEU A 64 -30.32 8.56 4.58
CA LEU A 64 -29.96 9.51 5.64
C LEU A 64 -31.10 9.76 6.61
N VAL A 65 -32.38 9.91 6.21
CA VAL A 65 -33.43 10.17 7.21
C VAL A 65 -33.60 9.02 8.21
N ASP A 66 -33.38 7.78 7.76
CA ASP A 66 -33.59 6.59 8.57
C ASP A 66 -32.34 6.17 9.34
N LEU A 67 -31.13 6.36 8.78
CA LEU A 67 -29.88 6.00 9.45
C LEU A 67 -29.28 7.15 10.28
N ALA A 68 -29.52 8.41 9.93
CA ALA A 68 -29.02 9.57 10.67
C ALA A 68 -29.98 10.05 11.76
N GLY A 69 -31.27 9.71 11.71
CA GLY A 69 -32.27 10.23 12.65
C GLY A 69 -33.00 11.46 12.10
N ASP A 70 -33.79 12.16 12.93
CA ASP A 70 -34.82 13.10 12.48
C ASP A 70 -34.35 14.19 11.48
N PRO A 71 -34.79 14.17 10.20
CA PRO A 71 -34.44 15.20 9.23
C PRO A 71 -35.12 16.56 9.53
N LYS A 72 -36.22 16.59 10.30
CA LYS A 72 -36.97 17.84 10.52
C LYS A 72 -36.18 18.89 11.32
N ASN A 73 -35.19 18.45 12.10
CA ASN A 73 -34.40 19.33 12.96
C ASN A 73 -32.93 19.43 12.56
N ILE A 74 -32.49 18.65 11.55
CA ILE A 74 -31.15 18.78 10.97
C ILE A 74 -31.32 19.33 9.56
N PRO A 75 -31.11 20.64 9.32
CA PRO A 75 -31.27 21.26 7.99
C PRO A 75 -30.28 20.75 6.94
N THR A 76 -29.36 19.85 7.31
CA THR A 76 -28.39 19.22 6.43
C THR A 76 -28.47 17.70 6.61
N HIS A 77 -28.87 16.96 5.57
CA HIS A 77 -28.82 15.50 5.55
C HIS A 77 -27.36 15.02 5.66
N VAL A 78 -26.88 14.84 6.89
CA VAL A 78 -25.49 14.46 7.19
C VAL A 78 -25.43 13.33 8.20
N LEU A 79 -24.50 12.42 7.98
CA LEU A 79 -24.15 11.33 8.88
C LEU A 79 -22.92 11.72 9.72
N ASP A 80 -23.08 11.84 11.03
CA ASP A 80 -21.99 12.10 11.98
C ASP A 80 -21.27 10.80 12.40
N LEU A 81 -20.18 10.95 13.17
CA LEU A 81 -19.40 9.80 13.60
C LEU A 81 -20.17 8.86 14.55
N ARG A 82 -21.12 9.39 15.34
CA ARG A 82 -21.91 8.60 16.31
C ARG A 82 -22.90 7.70 15.57
N GLN A 83 -23.54 8.25 14.55
CA GLN A 83 -24.46 7.53 13.68
C GLN A 83 -23.70 6.49 12.83
N ALA A 84 -22.52 6.82 12.30
CA ALA A 84 -21.66 5.85 11.62
C ALA A 84 -21.31 4.65 12.53
N ILE A 85 -20.97 4.88 13.80
CA ILE A 85 -20.75 3.80 14.78
C ILE A 85 -22.03 2.99 15.01
N ALA A 86 -23.17 3.65 15.17
CA ALA A 86 -24.47 2.97 15.38
C ALA A 86 -24.79 2.02 14.21
N ILE A 87 -24.52 2.45 12.96
CA ILE A 87 -24.65 1.63 11.76
C ILE A 87 -23.65 0.45 11.79
N LEU A 88 -22.38 0.71 12.11
CA LEU A 88 -21.34 -0.33 12.16
C LEU A 88 -21.60 -1.42 13.21
N LEU A 89 -22.34 -1.09 14.28
CA LEU A 89 -22.70 -2.02 15.35
C LEU A 89 -23.84 -2.99 14.97
N ILE A 90 -24.60 -2.74 13.90
CA ILE A 90 -25.74 -3.58 13.46
C ILE A 90 -25.40 -5.08 13.41
N PRO A 91 -24.33 -5.53 12.71
CA PRO A 91 -24.04 -6.96 12.62
C PRO A 91 -23.62 -7.57 13.96
N HIS A 92 -23.00 -6.77 14.83
CA HIS A 92 -22.62 -7.19 16.18
C HIS A 92 -23.88 -7.43 17.02
N LEU A 93 -24.79 -6.44 17.09
CA LEU A 93 -26.03 -6.52 17.87
C LEU A 93 -26.91 -7.70 17.44
N LEU A 94 -27.07 -7.92 16.13
CA LEU A 94 -27.82 -9.06 15.59
C LEU A 94 -27.21 -10.41 15.98
N ARG A 95 -25.88 -10.52 15.98
CA ARG A 95 -25.20 -11.75 16.40
C ARG A 95 -25.49 -12.05 17.87
N CYS A 96 -25.45 -11.03 18.71
CA CYS A 96 -25.74 -11.17 20.14
C CYS A 96 -27.17 -11.63 20.40
N LEU A 97 -28.14 -11.15 19.60
CA LEU A 97 -29.52 -11.62 19.68
C LEU A 97 -29.65 -13.10 19.30
N LYS A 98 -28.93 -13.55 18.25
CA LYS A 98 -29.05 -14.89 17.68
C LYS A 98 -28.30 -15.96 18.49
N GLU A 99 -27.13 -15.63 19.02
CA GLU A 99 -26.25 -16.61 19.68
C GLU A 99 -26.67 -16.90 21.13
N ARG A 100 -27.40 -15.99 21.80
CA ARG A 100 -28.10 -16.13 23.10
C ARG A 100 -27.54 -17.22 24.02
N ASP A 101 -26.22 -17.20 24.24
CA ASP A 101 -25.59 -18.08 25.22
C ASP A 101 -25.82 -17.45 26.60
N PRO A 102 -26.40 -18.15 27.59
CA PRO A 102 -26.62 -17.58 28.93
C PRO A 102 -25.35 -17.04 29.63
N ASP A 103 -24.15 -17.46 29.19
CA ASP A 103 -22.86 -16.92 29.65
C ASP A 103 -22.37 -15.72 28.81
N ASP A 104 -23.17 -15.23 27.86
CA ASP A 104 -22.77 -14.15 26.95
C ASP A 104 -22.53 -12.85 27.72
N GLN A 105 -21.30 -12.35 27.58
CA GLN A 105 -20.90 -11.05 28.09
C GLN A 105 -21.84 -9.94 27.59
N ILE A 106 -22.51 -10.11 26.44
CA ILE A 106 -23.38 -9.10 25.83
C ILE A 106 -24.67 -8.88 26.60
N ALA A 107 -25.35 -9.93 27.09
CA ALA A 107 -26.53 -9.71 27.92
C ALA A 107 -26.15 -8.87 29.15
N SER A 108 -25.01 -9.18 29.76
CA SER A 108 -24.44 -8.38 30.85
C SER A 108 -24.09 -6.95 30.44
N ILE A 109 -23.64 -6.72 29.21
CA ILE A 109 -23.30 -5.38 28.68
C ILE A 109 -24.55 -4.54 28.48
N VAL A 110 -25.53 -5.12 27.79
CA VAL A 110 -26.81 -4.46 27.54
C VAL A 110 -27.49 -4.19 28.87
N ASP A 111 -27.41 -5.12 29.83
CA ASP A 111 -27.89 -4.90 31.19
C ASP A 111 -27.13 -3.83 31.96
N GLU A 112 -25.80 -3.74 31.81
CA GLU A 112 -25.00 -2.70 32.46
C GLU A 112 -25.36 -1.33 31.90
N ILE A 113 -25.48 -1.21 30.57
CA ILE A 113 -25.90 0.02 29.89
C ILE A 113 -27.35 0.37 30.26
N ARG A 114 -28.27 -0.61 30.23
CA ARG A 114 -29.66 -0.46 30.68
C ARG A 114 -29.72 0.03 32.13
N SER A 115 -28.98 -0.61 33.04
CA SER A 115 -28.92 -0.22 34.44
C SER A 115 -28.32 1.17 34.62
N SER A 116 -27.34 1.55 33.80
CA SER A 116 -26.79 2.90 33.77
C SER A 116 -27.85 3.93 33.36
N PHE A 117 -28.66 3.63 32.34
CA PHE A 117 -29.79 4.48 31.95
C PHE A 117 -30.79 4.63 33.08
N LEU A 118 -31.23 3.50 33.66
CA LEU A 118 -32.20 3.54 34.76
C LEU A 118 -31.68 4.39 35.92
N ASN A 119 -30.42 4.23 36.31
CA ASN A 119 -29.82 5.04 37.37
C ASN A 119 -29.73 6.53 37.02
N ALA A 120 -29.49 6.87 35.75
CA ALA A 120 -29.42 8.26 35.29
C ALA A 120 -30.81 8.92 35.30
N THR A 121 -31.81 8.25 34.71
CA THR A 121 -33.18 8.77 34.61
C THR A 121 -33.85 8.85 35.99
N LEU A 122 -33.77 7.79 36.81
CA LEU A 122 -34.38 7.77 38.14
C LEU A 122 -33.76 8.76 39.12
N SER A 123 -32.47 9.11 38.95
CA SER A 123 -31.82 10.09 39.83
C SER A 123 -32.40 11.51 39.71
N ALA A 124 -33.15 11.79 38.64
CA ALA A 124 -33.86 13.05 38.46
C ALA A 124 -35.22 13.08 39.18
N GLU A 125 -35.83 11.93 39.46
CA GLU A 125 -37.22 11.81 39.93
C GLU A 125 -37.35 11.15 41.32
N SER A 126 -36.78 11.75 42.36
CA SER A 126 -37.20 11.57 43.78
C SER A 126 -37.06 10.19 44.46
N GLU A 127 -37.03 10.19 45.80
CA GLU A 127 -36.59 9.10 46.70
C GLU A 127 -37.59 7.93 46.91
N HIS A 128 -38.53 7.66 45.99
CA HIS A 128 -39.61 6.69 46.25
C HIS A 128 -39.50 5.35 45.48
N GLU A 129 -39.51 4.27 46.28
CA GLU A 129 -39.72 2.84 45.98
C GLU A 129 -38.74 2.11 45.03
N THR A 130 -37.72 1.49 45.64
CA THR A 130 -36.56 0.78 45.09
C THR A 130 -36.83 -0.54 44.33
N SER A 131 -38.00 -0.79 43.73
CA SER A 131 -38.23 -2.08 43.05
C SER A 131 -39.30 -2.08 41.94
N ALA A 132 -39.88 -0.93 41.59
CA ALA A 132 -40.89 -0.91 40.54
C ALA A 132 -40.24 -1.21 39.17
N SER A 133 -40.79 -2.20 38.46
CA SER A 133 -40.51 -2.46 37.05
C SER A 133 -40.76 -1.18 36.25
N ILE A 134 -39.74 -0.70 35.54
CA ILE A 134 -39.82 0.54 34.76
C ILE A 134 -40.45 0.23 33.43
N MET A 135 -41.58 0.88 33.16
CA MET A 135 -42.34 0.67 31.94
C MET A 135 -41.89 1.64 30.86
N ILE A 136 -41.75 1.15 29.63
CA ILE A 136 -41.49 1.95 28.44
C ILE A 136 -42.74 2.80 28.20
N THR A 137 -42.62 4.10 28.47
CA THR A 137 -43.64 5.12 28.24
C THR A 137 -43.05 6.22 27.36
N LYS A 138 -43.91 7.03 26.73
CA LYS A 138 -43.44 8.18 25.93
C LYS A 138 -42.61 9.15 26.77
N ALA A 139 -43.00 9.38 28.02
CA ALA A 139 -42.27 10.20 28.97
C ALA A 139 -40.85 9.65 29.22
N PHE A 140 -40.74 8.35 29.53
CA PHE A 140 -39.45 7.69 29.73
C PHE A 140 -38.52 7.82 28.52
N VAL A 141 -39.03 7.59 27.31
CA VAL A 141 -38.23 7.71 26.08
C VAL A 141 -37.82 9.16 25.81
N THR A 142 -38.71 10.12 26.09
CA THR A 142 -38.41 11.56 25.98
C THR A 142 -37.32 11.99 26.96
N ASP A 143 -37.38 11.54 28.22
CA ASP A 143 -36.36 11.82 29.23
C ASP A 143 -35.02 11.16 28.90
N LEU A 144 -35.07 9.94 28.33
CA LEU A 144 -33.90 9.23 27.84
C LEU A 144 -33.19 9.99 26.71
N LEU A 145 -33.97 10.52 25.77
CA LEU A 145 -33.48 11.35 24.67
C LEU A 145 -32.88 12.66 25.18
N ALA A 146 -33.58 13.34 26.10
CA ALA A 146 -33.05 14.54 26.74
C ALA A 146 -31.73 14.29 27.50
N HIS A 147 -31.60 13.14 28.17
CA HIS A 147 -30.36 12.75 28.85
C HIS A 147 -29.19 12.49 27.88
N CYS A 148 -29.50 12.07 26.65
CA CYS A 148 -28.52 11.85 25.59
C CYS A 148 -28.17 13.11 24.80
N ASP A 149 -28.71 14.28 25.18
CA ASP A 149 -28.62 15.53 24.43
C ASP A 149 -29.30 15.43 23.05
N GLU A 150 -30.39 14.69 22.95
CA GLU A 150 -31.20 14.54 21.73
C GLU A 150 -32.61 15.12 22.00
N MET A 151 -32.69 16.39 22.41
CA MET A 151 -33.95 17.04 22.81
C MET A 151 -34.87 17.41 21.64
N ASP A 152 -34.32 17.53 20.43
CA ASP A 152 -35.04 17.96 19.24
C ASP A 152 -35.67 16.77 18.50
N VAL A 153 -36.41 15.92 19.21
CA VAL A 153 -37.03 14.73 18.61
C VAL A 153 -38.55 14.90 18.54
N SER A 154 -39.13 14.62 17.36
CA SER A 154 -40.58 14.68 17.19
C SER A 154 -41.32 13.67 18.07
N GLU A 155 -42.50 14.04 18.57
CA GLU A 155 -43.37 13.15 19.35
C GLU A 155 -43.72 11.87 18.57
N GLU A 156 -43.86 11.98 17.24
CA GLU A 156 -44.04 10.86 16.32
C GLU A 156 -42.88 9.85 16.39
N LEU A 157 -41.63 10.30 16.46
CA LEU A 157 -40.49 9.38 16.60
C LEU A 157 -40.48 8.70 17.96
N VAL A 158 -40.85 9.43 19.02
CA VAL A 158 -40.98 8.85 20.37
C VAL A 158 -42.03 7.72 20.38
N GLU A 159 -43.18 7.93 19.73
CA GLU A 159 -44.20 6.89 19.55
C GLU A 159 -43.66 5.66 18.82
N GLN A 160 -42.98 5.87 17.68
CA GLN A 160 -42.36 4.79 16.91
C GLN A 160 -41.28 4.05 17.72
N MET A 161 -40.49 4.76 18.53
CA MET A 161 -39.49 4.15 19.42
C MET A 161 -40.12 3.28 20.49
N VAL A 162 -41.24 3.71 21.08
CA VAL A 162 -42.02 2.91 22.03
C VAL A 162 -42.60 1.67 21.35
N GLU A 163 -43.12 1.81 20.13
CA GLU A 163 -43.66 0.69 19.34
C GLU A 163 -42.58 -0.36 19.02
N VAL A 164 -41.41 0.08 18.51
CA VAL A 164 -40.27 -0.79 18.19
C VAL A 164 -39.70 -1.47 19.44
N ALA A 165 -39.87 -0.89 20.62
CA ALA A 165 -39.45 -1.52 21.88
C ALA A 165 -40.46 -2.56 22.42
N GLY A 166 -41.63 -2.70 21.79
CA GLY A 166 -42.67 -3.66 22.15
C GLY A 166 -44.03 -3.05 22.50
N GLY A 167 -44.16 -1.72 22.43
CA GLY A 167 -45.39 -1.00 22.75
C GLY A 167 -45.39 -0.34 24.13
N GLU A 168 -46.36 0.55 24.34
CA GLU A 168 -46.49 1.30 25.59
C GLU A 168 -46.88 0.40 26.77
N GLY A 169 -46.23 0.59 27.90
CA GLY A 169 -46.48 -0.22 29.10
C GLY A 169 -45.77 -1.58 29.09
N VAL A 170 -44.79 -1.79 28.21
CA VAL A 170 -43.89 -2.95 28.28
C VAL A 170 -42.74 -2.66 29.25
N GLU A 171 -42.34 -3.63 30.05
CA GLU A 171 -41.19 -3.47 30.96
C GLU A 171 -39.89 -3.26 30.18
N PHE A 172 -39.10 -2.25 30.57
CA PHE A 172 -37.77 -1.95 30.02
C PHE A 172 -36.71 -2.89 30.62
N ASN A 173 -36.69 -4.13 30.12
CA ASN A 173 -35.71 -5.15 30.45
C ASN A 173 -34.70 -5.33 29.32
N THR A 174 -33.73 -6.23 29.51
CA THR A 174 -32.66 -6.52 28.54
C THR A 174 -33.22 -6.99 27.20
N GLU A 175 -34.29 -7.78 27.24
CA GLU A 175 -34.90 -8.38 26.06
C GLU A 175 -35.63 -7.34 25.23
N THR A 176 -36.42 -6.46 25.88
CA THR A 176 -37.13 -5.39 25.19
C THR A 176 -36.17 -4.33 24.67
N PHE A 177 -35.07 -4.05 25.38
CA PHE A 177 -34.03 -3.17 24.87
C PHE A 177 -33.26 -3.79 23.68
N LEU A 178 -32.89 -5.06 23.74
CA LEU A 178 -32.30 -5.79 22.60
C LEU A 178 -33.24 -5.81 21.40
N LYS A 179 -34.53 -6.05 21.63
CA LYS A 179 -35.57 -6.01 20.61
C LYS A 179 -35.65 -4.61 19.99
N ALA A 180 -35.65 -3.56 20.80
CA ALA A 180 -35.65 -2.17 20.32
C ALA A 180 -34.44 -1.86 19.42
N LEU A 181 -33.29 -2.49 19.68
CA LEU A 181 -32.06 -2.30 18.90
C LEU A 181 -32.03 -3.07 17.57
N THR A 182 -32.84 -4.13 17.42
CA THR A 182 -32.68 -5.13 16.36
C THR A 182 -33.95 -5.50 15.58
N GLN A 183 -35.14 -5.16 16.07
CA GLN A 183 -36.41 -5.56 15.47
C GLN A 183 -36.56 -5.03 14.03
N ASP A 184 -36.01 -3.86 13.74
CA ASP A 184 -36.02 -3.24 12.42
C ASP A 184 -34.93 -3.78 11.47
N LEU A 185 -34.21 -4.84 11.86
CA LEU A 185 -33.07 -5.40 11.13
C LEU A 185 -33.31 -6.83 10.61
N GLU A 186 -34.57 -7.30 10.57
CA GLU A 186 -34.93 -8.66 10.12
C GLU A 186 -34.43 -9.00 8.70
N GLY A 187 -34.23 -7.99 7.86
CA GLY A 187 -33.67 -8.14 6.51
C GLY A 187 -32.16 -8.42 6.45
N TYR A 188 -31.42 -8.26 7.55
CA TYR A 188 -29.97 -8.49 7.58
C TYR A 188 -29.64 -9.96 7.82
N ASN A 189 -28.97 -10.60 6.85
CA ASN A 189 -28.50 -11.97 7.02
C ASN A 189 -27.07 -12.01 7.58
N LEU A 190 -26.94 -12.44 8.84
CA LEU A 190 -25.64 -12.63 9.51
C LEU A 190 -24.67 -13.56 8.76
N GLU A 191 -25.18 -14.47 7.92
CA GLU A 191 -24.33 -15.34 7.12
C GLU A 191 -23.51 -14.57 6.08
N TRP A 192 -23.94 -13.38 5.63
CA TRP A 192 -23.19 -12.55 4.67
C TRP A 192 -21.78 -12.19 5.16
N GLU A 193 -21.56 -12.11 6.47
CA GLU A 193 -20.26 -11.85 7.11
C GLU A 193 -19.28 -13.03 7.00
N SER A 194 -19.81 -14.25 6.77
CA SER A 194 -19.03 -15.49 6.71
C SER A 194 -19.07 -16.15 5.34
N ARG A 195 -20.00 -15.73 4.48
CA ARG A 195 -20.15 -16.22 3.12
C ARG A 195 -19.06 -15.68 2.21
N LEU A 196 -18.59 -16.58 1.36
CA LEU A 196 -17.58 -16.31 0.36
C LEU A 196 -18.23 -15.74 -0.91
N SER A 197 -18.68 -14.50 -0.80
CA SER A 197 -19.39 -13.75 -1.83
C SER A 197 -19.02 -12.28 -1.70
N THR A 198 -19.18 -11.51 -2.77
CA THR A 198 -19.04 -10.06 -2.67
C THR A 198 -20.24 -9.50 -1.91
N THR A 199 -19.99 -8.50 -1.05
CA THR A 199 -21.02 -7.76 -0.31
C THR A 199 -22.19 -7.34 -1.20
N TYR A 200 -21.88 -6.84 -2.40
CA TYR A 200 -22.87 -6.43 -3.40
C TYR A 200 -23.80 -7.58 -3.86
N MET A 201 -23.23 -8.75 -4.18
CA MET A 201 -24.03 -9.91 -4.62
C MET A 201 -24.93 -10.47 -3.53
N ASP A 202 -24.48 -10.40 -2.27
CA ASP A 202 -25.24 -10.85 -1.12
C ASP A 202 -26.51 -10.02 -0.91
N ILE A 203 -26.40 -8.70 -1.08
CA ILE A 203 -27.46 -7.74 -0.75
C ILE A 203 -28.51 -7.68 -1.85
N LEU A 204 -28.11 -7.55 -3.12
CA LEU A 204 -29.05 -7.38 -4.23
C LEU A 204 -29.76 -8.69 -4.62
N GLY A 205 -29.57 -9.77 -3.86
CA GLY A 205 -30.28 -11.01 -4.09
C GLY A 205 -29.99 -11.65 -5.46
N ALA A 206 -28.90 -11.23 -6.12
CA ALA A 206 -28.41 -11.82 -7.36
C ALA A 206 -27.89 -13.24 -7.07
N ARG A 207 -28.79 -14.17 -6.78
CA ARG A 207 -28.50 -15.59 -6.89
C ARG A 207 -28.09 -15.80 -8.35
N PRO A 208 -26.91 -16.38 -8.65
CA PRO A 208 -26.68 -16.86 -10.00
C PRO A 208 -27.88 -17.73 -10.35
N PRO A 209 -28.55 -17.50 -11.49
CA PRO A 209 -29.76 -18.22 -11.83
C PRO A 209 -29.43 -19.70 -11.74
N ILE A 210 -30.02 -20.39 -10.76
CA ILE A 210 -30.01 -21.84 -10.73
C ILE A 210 -30.64 -22.20 -12.08
N PRO A 211 -29.94 -22.93 -12.97
CA PRO A 211 -30.57 -23.34 -14.21
C PRO A 211 -31.83 -24.08 -13.79
N MET A 212 -32.98 -23.45 -14.05
CA MET A 212 -34.28 -24.06 -13.90
C MET A 212 -34.21 -25.25 -14.83
N GLY A 213 -33.88 -26.41 -14.24
CA GLY A 213 -34.00 -27.69 -14.90
C GLY A 213 -35.39 -27.66 -15.50
N ARG A 214 -35.41 -27.80 -16.82
CA ARG A 214 -36.60 -27.77 -17.65
C ARG A 214 -37.60 -28.78 -17.09
N GLU A 215 -38.41 -28.37 -16.13
CA GLU A 215 -39.62 -29.08 -15.73
C GLU A 215 -40.61 -28.87 -16.88
N GLY A 216 -40.35 -29.58 -17.97
CA GLY A 216 -41.36 -29.91 -18.96
C GLY A 216 -42.49 -30.59 -18.21
N GLY A 217 -43.66 -29.95 -18.26
CA GLY A 217 -44.73 -30.18 -17.31
C GLY A 217 -45.21 -31.62 -17.18
N LEU A 218 -45.70 -31.93 -15.99
CA LEU A 218 -46.93 -32.69 -15.86
C LEU A 218 -47.62 -32.31 -14.56
N VAL A 219 -48.62 -31.45 -14.69
CA VAL A 219 -49.70 -31.29 -13.72
C VAL A 219 -50.29 -32.68 -13.46
N ARG A 220 -50.09 -33.24 -12.26
CA ARG A 220 -50.96 -34.30 -11.77
C ARG A 220 -51.20 -34.19 -10.26
N ARG A 221 -52.46 -33.91 -9.94
CA ARG A 221 -53.08 -34.06 -8.62
C ARG A 221 -52.83 -35.45 -8.02
N SER A 222 -52.80 -35.47 -6.68
CA SER A 222 -53.33 -36.50 -5.79
C SER A 222 -52.35 -37.50 -5.13
N SER A 223 -52.37 -37.44 -3.79
CA SER A 223 -52.41 -38.56 -2.82
C SER A 223 -51.13 -39.29 -2.38
N SER A 224 -50.92 -39.22 -1.06
CA SER A 224 -50.70 -40.33 -0.09
C SER A 224 -49.45 -41.22 -0.14
N VAL A 225 -48.72 -41.22 0.98
CA VAL A 225 -48.41 -42.37 1.87
C VAL A 225 -47.75 -43.64 1.26
N PHE A 226 -46.50 -43.86 1.72
CA PHE A 226 -45.77 -45.11 2.02
C PHE A 226 -45.31 -46.13 0.94
N LEU A 227 -44.01 -46.47 1.06
CA LEU A 227 -43.27 -47.75 0.87
C LEU A 227 -43.86 -48.82 -0.09
N ARG A 228 -43.04 -49.37 -1.02
CA ARG A 228 -42.06 -50.47 -0.85
C ARG A 228 -41.66 -51.11 -2.22
N LYS A 229 -40.37 -51.43 -2.36
CA LYS A 229 -39.65 -52.47 -3.17
C LYS A 229 -40.38 -53.25 -4.30
N SER A 230 -39.68 -53.46 -5.43
CA SER A 230 -39.30 -54.82 -5.91
C SER A 230 -38.29 -54.85 -7.08
N ALA A 231 -37.18 -55.55 -6.82
CA ALA A 231 -36.31 -56.43 -7.63
C ALA A 231 -36.32 -56.48 -9.17
N THR A 232 -35.10 -56.61 -9.74
CA THR A 232 -34.64 -57.82 -10.49
C THR A 232 -33.10 -58.01 -10.43
N ASN A 233 -32.68 -59.19 -9.93
CA ASN A 233 -31.56 -60.10 -10.32
C ASN A 233 -30.21 -59.54 -10.84
N LYS A 234 -29.01 -60.04 -10.44
CA LYS A 234 -28.59 -61.45 -10.25
C LYS A 234 -27.19 -61.55 -9.58
N SER A 235 -27.00 -62.58 -8.72
CA SER A 235 -25.75 -63.30 -8.34
C SER A 235 -24.67 -62.54 -7.53
N GLN A 236 -24.00 -63.04 -6.48
CA GLN A 236 -23.86 -64.38 -5.86
C GLN A 236 -23.18 -64.19 -4.47
N MET A 237 -23.53 -65.04 -3.48
CA MET A 237 -22.75 -65.50 -2.29
C MET A 237 -22.06 -64.46 -1.37
N SER A 238 -22.12 -64.47 -0.03
CA SER A 238 -22.40 -65.51 0.98
C SER A 238 -22.62 -64.88 2.37
N ALA A 239 -23.44 -65.56 3.18
CA ALA A 239 -23.38 -65.76 4.64
C ALA A 239 -23.21 -64.58 5.63
N SER A 240 -24.24 -64.32 6.44
CA SER A 240 -24.32 -64.75 7.87
C SER A 240 -25.32 -63.91 8.69
N THR A 241 -26.40 -64.58 9.12
CA THR A 241 -26.94 -64.66 10.49
C THR A 241 -26.71 -63.49 11.46
N THR A 242 -27.78 -62.90 12.05
CA THR A 242 -28.25 -63.16 13.44
C THR A 242 -29.40 -62.20 13.86
N THR A 243 -30.60 -62.79 13.98
CA THR A 243 -31.60 -62.80 15.07
C THR A 243 -31.74 -61.70 16.16
N TYR A 244 -33.00 -61.58 16.64
CA TYR A 244 -33.56 -60.98 17.89
C TYR A 244 -33.94 -59.47 17.84
N SER A 245 -35.05 -58.98 18.39
CA SER A 245 -36.33 -59.53 18.88
C SER A 245 -37.23 -58.37 19.34
N ASN A 246 -38.54 -58.51 19.15
CA ASN A 246 -39.69 -58.18 20.01
C ASN A 246 -39.67 -57.00 21.01
N VAL A 247 -40.85 -56.34 21.11
CA VAL A 247 -41.64 -55.96 22.33
C VAL A 247 -42.42 -54.67 21.97
N LYS A 248 -43.72 -54.76 21.63
CA LYS A 248 -44.94 -54.70 22.49
C LYS A 248 -45.40 -53.27 22.88
N LYS A 249 -46.64 -52.99 22.44
CA LYS A 249 -47.83 -52.58 23.20
C LYS A 249 -48.16 -51.10 23.50
N ASP A 250 -49.37 -50.77 23.02
CA ASP A 250 -50.54 -50.19 23.70
C ASP A 250 -50.45 -48.79 24.31
N ALA A 251 -51.30 -47.86 23.85
CA ALA A 251 -52.37 -47.25 24.64
C ALA A 251 -53.25 -46.30 23.79
N ALA A 252 -54.55 -46.38 24.01
CA ALA A 252 -55.60 -45.54 23.44
C ALA A 252 -55.88 -44.32 24.34
N GLU A 253 -56.69 -43.36 23.85
CA GLU A 253 -58.01 -43.02 24.44
C GLU A 253 -58.41 -41.51 24.41
N LYS A 254 -59.63 -41.28 23.88
CA LYS A 254 -60.68 -40.25 24.16
C LYS A 254 -60.58 -38.76 23.71
N GLN A 255 -61.56 -38.40 22.88
CA GLN A 255 -62.25 -37.09 22.82
C GLN A 255 -63.24 -36.93 24.01
N PRO A 256 -63.82 -35.74 24.26
CA PRO A 256 -65.06 -35.33 23.59
C PRO A 256 -65.18 -33.83 23.24
N ALA A 257 -66.25 -33.52 22.49
CA ALA A 257 -66.67 -32.24 21.92
C ALA A 257 -67.40 -31.30 22.89
N ASP A 258 -67.40 -29.99 22.57
CA ASP A 258 -68.56 -29.08 22.43
C ASP A 258 -68.21 -27.63 22.84
N CYS A 259 -68.26 -26.70 21.88
CA CYS A 259 -68.98 -25.41 22.03
C CYS A 259 -69.01 -24.64 20.71
N ALA A 260 -70.22 -24.45 20.17
CA ALA A 260 -70.52 -23.52 19.10
C ALA A 260 -71.28 -22.33 19.68
N LYS A 261 -70.91 -21.10 19.28
CA LYS A 261 -71.82 -20.07 18.73
C LYS A 261 -71.16 -18.69 18.55
N THR A 262 -71.54 -18.06 17.44
CA THR A 262 -71.61 -16.60 17.15
C THR A 262 -70.32 -15.82 16.95
N LEU A 263 -70.01 -15.50 15.68
CA LEU A 263 -69.87 -14.11 15.23
C LEU A 263 -69.95 -14.04 13.69
N THR A 264 -71.04 -13.44 13.24
CA THR A 264 -71.35 -13.06 11.86
C THR A 264 -70.70 -11.72 11.52
N GLY A 265 -70.13 -11.61 10.32
CA GLY A 265 -70.25 -10.41 9.50
C GLY A 265 -69.20 -9.31 9.68
N ALA A 266 -68.12 -9.40 8.90
CA ALA A 266 -67.43 -8.24 8.34
C ALA A 266 -66.73 -8.71 7.05
N GLU A 267 -67.46 -8.71 5.94
CA GLU A 267 -66.89 -8.77 4.59
C GLU A 267 -66.14 -7.43 4.36
N PHE A 268 -64.83 -7.44 4.58
CA PHE A 268 -63.95 -6.39 4.05
C PHE A 268 -63.78 -6.68 2.56
N THR A 269 -64.53 -5.92 1.75
CA THR A 269 -64.26 -5.75 0.33
C THR A 269 -62.92 -5.02 0.22
N TYR A 270 -61.88 -5.74 -0.20
CA TYR A 270 -60.68 -5.10 -0.73
C TYR A 270 -61.12 -4.39 -2.01
N ALA A 271 -61.22 -3.06 -1.92
CA ALA A 271 -61.24 -2.23 -3.11
C ALA A 271 -59.94 -2.54 -3.88
N ASP A 272 -60.08 -2.75 -5.19
CA ASP A 272 -58.98 -2.89 -6.13
C ASP A 272 -58.05 -1.68 -5.97
N ALA A 273 -57.02 -1.84 -5.14
CA ALA A 273 -55.87 -0.95 -5.12
C ALA A 273 -55.18 -1.19 -6.46
N GLU A 274 -55.19 -0.16 -7.32
CA GLU A 274 -54.34 -0.11 -8.49
C GLU A 274 -52.93 -0.53 -8.02
N GLU A 275 -52.45 -1.68 -8.54
CA GLU A 275 -51.07 -2.11 -8.33
C GLU A 275 -50.18 -1.00 -8.90
N GLU A 276 -49.76 -0.07 -8.03
CA GLU A 276 -48.62 0.78 -8.32
C GLU A 276 -47.51 -0.16 -8.77
N PRO A 277 -46.94 0.04 -9.97
CA PRO A 277 -45.87 -0.80 -10.46
C PRO A 277 -44.82 -0.87 -9.36
N ASP A 278 -44.55 -2.09 -8.89
CA ASP A 278 -43.76 -2.38 -7.70
C ASP A 278 -42.51 -1.48 -7.74
N LEU A 279 -42.50 -0.44 -6.90
CA LEU A 279 -41.44 0.58 -6.87
C LEU A 279 -40.06 -0.08 -6.72
N ARG A 280 -40.04 -1.32 -6.20
CA ARG A 280 -38.89 -2.22 -6.16
C ARG A 280 -38.38 -2.62 -7.55
N GLU A 281 -39.25 -2.94 -8.50
CA GLU A 281 -38.87 -3.25 -9.88
C GLU A 281 -38.38 -1.98 -10.60
N GLU A 282 -38.95 -0.82 -10.29
CA GLU A 282 -38.51 0.46 -10.84
C GLU A 282 -37.18 0.96 -10.26
N LEU A 283 -36.94 0.81 -8.94
CA LEU A 283 -35.67 1.14 -8.28
C LEU A 283 -34.56 0.13 -8.65
N ALA A 284 -34.89 -1.17 -8.71
CA ALA A 284 -33.96 -2.19 -9.21
C ALA A 284 -33.62 -2.03 -10.70
N MET A 285 -34.51 -1.42 -11.50
CA MET A 285 -34.22 -1.03 -12.89
C MET A 285 -33.53 0.33 -13.04
N LYS A 286 -33.57 1.24 -12.04
CA LYS A 286 -33.04 2.61 -12.15
C LYS A 286 -31.58 2.79 -11.71
N ALA A 287 -31.01 1.85 -10.96
CA ALA A 287 -29.57 1.85 -10.72
C ALA A 287 -28.87 1.39 -12.00
N ASN A 288 -28.71 2.32 -12.95
CA ASN A 288 -27.93 2.08 -14.15
C ASN A 288 -26.51 1.75 -13.70
N LYS A 289 -26.12 0.49 -13.92
CA LYS A 289 -24.72 0.12 -13.74
C LYS A 289 -23.92 0.83 -14.82
N VAL A 290 -23.30 1.93 -14.47
CA VAL A 290 -22.39 2.60 -15.39
C VAL A 290 -21.09 1.83 -15.38
N LEU A 291 -20.72 1.34 -16.56
CA LEU A 291 -19.34 1.00 -16.83
C LEU A 291 -18.56 2.32 -16.84
N THR A 292 -18.20 2.80 -15.65
CA THR A 292 -17.11 3.77 -15.55
C THR A 292 -15.95 3.16 -16.31
N ILE A 293 -15.30 3.86 -17.25
CA ILE A 293 -14.02 3.42 -17.82
C ILE A 293 -13.01 3.67 -16.71
N PRO A 294 -12.64 2.66 -15.92
CA PRO A 294 -11.86 2.90 -14.75
C PRO A 294 -10.40 3.01 -15.17
N GLY A 295 -9.54 3.50 -14.28
CA GLY A 295 -8.11 3.20 -14.41
C GLY A 295 -7.89 1.70 -14.62
N ILE A 296 -6.74 1.29 -15.15
CA ILE A 296 -6.43 -0.12 -15.50
C ILE A 296 -6.90 -1.12 -14.41
N ASP A 297 -6.84 -0.70 -13.15
CA ASP A 297 -7.27 -1.43 -11.94
C ASP A 297 -8.78 -1.73 -11.83
N ASN A 298 -9.66 -0.99 -12.52
CA ASN A 298 -11.06 -1.38 -12.66
C ASN A 298 -11.52 -1.60 -14.14
N THR A 299 -10.80 -1.16 -15.19
CA THR A 299 -11.15 -1.45 -16.62
C THR A 299 -10.95 -2.90 -16.93
N ALA A 300 -9.83 -3.42 -16.44
CA ALA A 300 -9.77 -4.81 -16.15
C ALA A 300 -10.71 -5.01 -14.95
N ASP A 301 -11.80 -5.74 -15.15
CA ASP A 301 -12.76 -6.10 -14.10
C ASP A 301 -12.05 -7.12 -13.18
N LEU A 302 -11.01 -6.66 -12.46
CA LEU A 302 -9.91 -7.41 -11.83
C LEU A 302 -10.33 -8.17 -10.58
N TYR A 303 -11.63 -8.24 -10.35
CA TYR A 303 -12.25 -9.01 -9.29
C TYR A 303 -11.97 -10.51 -9.46
N GLY A 304 -11.65 -11.05 -10.64
CA GLY A 304 -11.41 -12.50 -10.76
C GLY A 304 -10.12 -13.00 -10.11
N SER A 305 -8.97 -12.33 -10.30
CA SER A 305 -7.68 -12.86 -9.84
C SER A 305 -6.59 -11.79 -9.75
N GLN A 306 -6.10 -11.51 -8.53
CA GLN A 306 -4.97 -10.61 -8.33
C GLN A 306 -3.67 -11.14 -8.96
N THR A 307 -3.47 -12.46 -8.90
CA THR A 307 -2.32 -13.12 -9.50
C THR A 307 -2.29 -12.90 -11.01
N PHE A 308 -3.45 -12.94 -11.67
CA PHE A 308 -3.55 -12.65 -13.10
C PHE A 308 -3.03 -11.25 -13.42
N VAL A 309 -3.46 -10.23 -12.68
CA VAL A 309 -3.05 -8.82 -12.87
C VAL A 309 -1.55 -8.66 -12.73
N VAL A 310 -1.00 -9.29 -11.69
CA VAL A 310 0.42 -9.21 -11.38
C VAL A 310 1.24 -9.86 -12.50
N LEU A 311 0.83 -11.03 -12.99
CA LEU A 311 1.45 -11.70 -14.13
C LEU A 311 1.26 -10.92 -15.43
N GLN A 312 0.13 -10.25 -15.61
CA GLN A 312 -0.15 -9.43 -16.78
C GLN A 312 0.78 -8.21 -16.85
N TRP A 313 1.00 -7.52 -15.73
CA TRP A 313 2.01 -6.46 -15.64
C TRP A 313 3.42 -7.00 -15.87
N CYS A 314 3.76 -8.16 -15.33
CA CYS A 314 5.05 -8.79 -15.61
C CYS A 314 5.23 -9.14 -17.08
N ALA A 315 4.22 -9.72 -17.73
CA ALA A 315 4.24 -10.01 -19.16
C ALA A 315 4.43 -8.72 -19.97
N PHE A 316 3.68 -7.66 -19.64
CA PHE A 316 3.82 -6.36 -20.29
C PHE A 316 5.24 -5.80 -20.17
N MET A 317 5.85 -5.87 -18.98
CA MET A 317 7.22 -5.38 -18.77
C MET A 317 8.26 -6.22 -19.52
N ILE A 318 8.11 -7.55 -19.54
CA ILE A 318 8.99 -8.43 -20.32
C ILE A 318 8.86 -8.14 -21.80
N LEU A 319 7.63 -8.04 -22.32
CA LEU A 319 7.35 -7.69 -23.71
C LEU A 319 7.87 -6.30 -24.07
N PHE A 320 7.76 -5.34 -23.15
CA PHE A 320 8.33 -4.00 -23.33
C PHE A 320 9.85 -4.04 -23.47
N VAL A 321 10.54 -4.77 -22.60
CA VAL A 321 11.99 -4.91 -22.68
C VAL A 321 12.39 -5.67 -23.95
N ALA A 322 11.71 -6.76 -24.27
CA ALA A 322 11.93 -7.49 -25.52
C ALA A 322 11.75 -6.57 -26.74
N PHE A 323 10.70 -5.74 -26.75
CA PHE A 323 10.41 -4.81 -27.83
C PHE A 323 11.47 -3.70 -27.95
N VAL A 324 11.88 -3.07 -26.84
CA VAL A 324 12.86 -1.98 -26.86
C VAL A 324 14.26 -2.46 -27.28
N TYR A 325 14.65 -3.69 -26.90
CA TYR A 325 15.98 -4.23 -27.21
C TYR A 325 16.04 -5.06 -28.49
N GLY A 326 14.94 -5.71 -28.87
CA GLY A 326 14.88 -6.57 -30.06
C GLY A 326 14.44 -5.85 -31.33
N GLY A 327 13.72 -4.74 -31.19
CA GLY A 327 13.44 -3.87 -32.33
C GLY A 327 14.68 -3.06 -32.67
N GLU A 328 15.49 -3.53 -33.62
CA GLU A 328 16.16 -2.59 -34.53
C GLU A 328 15.03 -1.82 -35.20
N GLY A 329 14.66 -0.69 -34.60
CA GLY A 329 13.52 0.08 -35.04
C GLY A 329 13.78 0.64 -36.43
N ASP A 330 13.46 -0.13 -37.47
CA ASP A 330 13.21 0.38 -38.81
C ASP A 330 12.06 1.41 -38.82
N GLY A 331 11.39 1.56 -37.68
CA GLY A 331 10.65 2.75 -37.29
C GLY A 331 11.48 4.04 -37.20
N ASN A 332 12.72 4.08 -37.71
CA ASN A 332 13.33 5.30 -38.21
C ASN A 332 12.34 5.95 -39.17
N ILE A 333 11.50 6.83 -38.63
CA ILE A 333 10.70 7.75 -39.42
C ILE A 333 11.72 8.44 -40.31
N GLU A 334 11.75 8.10 -41.60
CA GLU A 334 12.73 8.63 -42.55
C GLU A 334 12.60 10.14 -42.55
N THR A 335 13.38 10.79 -41.69
CA THR A 335 13.45 12.22 -41.65
C THR A 335 14.32 12.61 -42.83
N LYS A 336 13.83 13.51 -43.69
CA LYS A 336 14.60 14.09 -44.80
C LYS A 336 15.78 14.96 -44.35
N CYS A 337 16.17 14.86 -43.09
CA CYS A 337 17.20 15.65 -42.46
C CYS A 337 18.50 14.83 -42.43
N ASP A 338 19.61 15.54 -42.57
CA ASP A 338 20.96 14.97 -42.63
C ASP A 338 21.33 14.29 -41.29
N PRO A 339 21.51 12.95 -41.26
CA PRO A 339 21.69 12.18 -40.03
C PRO A 339 22.93 12.59 -39.24
N ASP A 340 23.89 13.25 -39.87
CA ASP A 340 25.12 13.68 -39.22
C ASP A 340 24.95 14.96 -38.38
N LYS A 341 23.89 15.75 -38.64
CA LYS A 341 23.64 16.97 -37.87
C LYS A 341 23.08 16.64 -36.50
N PHE A 342 23.67 17.23 -35.45
CA PHE A 342 23.23 17.03 -34.06
C PHE A 342 21.73 17.29 -33.86
N GLY A 343 21.20 18.40 -34.41
CA GLY A 343 19.77 18.70 -34.33
C GLY A 343 18.89 17.64 -35.00
N CYS A 344 19.40 16.97 -36.04
CA CYS A 344 18.75 15.84 -36.68
C CYS A 344 18.74 14.61 -35.79
N LYS A 345 19.90 14.26 -35.21
CA LYS A 345 20.01 13.13 -34.26
C LYS A 345 19.07 13.30 -33.07
N VAL A 346 19.01 14.51 -32.50
CA VAL A 346 18.09 14.84 -31.40
C VAL A 346 16.63 14.77 -31.86
N GLY A 347 16.29 15.37 -33.00
CA GLY A 347 14.93 15.32 -33.57
C GLY A 347 14.47 13.89 -33.83
N ASN A 348 15.32 13.06 -34.43
CA ASN A 348 15.05 11.66 -34.71
C ASN A 348 14.93 10.85 -33.44
N ALA A 349 15.79 11.07 -32.44
CA ALA A 349 15.66 10.44 -31.14
C ALA A 349 14.32 10.79 -30.47
N ILE A 350 13.91 12.06 -30.48
CA ILE A 350 12.62 12.49 -29.92
C ILE A 350 11.46 11.81 -30.67
N LEU A 351 11.48 11.83 -32.00
CA LEU A 351 10.44 11.22 -32.83
C LEU A 351 10.37 9.69 -32.62
N ASN A 352 11.51 9.01 -32.54
CA ASN A 352 11.59 7.58 -32.28
C ASN A 352 11.03 7.26 -30.88
N TRP A 353 11.41 8.02 -29.85
CA TRP A 353 10.86 7.83 -28.50
C TRP A 353 9.36 8.12 -28.44
N LEU A 354 8.88 9.17 -29.11
CA LEU A 354 7.44 9.43 -29.22
C LEU A 354 6.69 8.29 -29.92
N GLY A 355 7.28 7.74 -30.99
CA GLY A 355 6.77 6.55 -31.68
C GLY A 355 6.69 5.35 -30.75
N ILE A 356 7.78 5.05 -30.02
CA ILE A 356 7.84 3.97 -29.03
C ILE A 356 6.77 4.19 -27.95
N PHE A 357 6.65 5.39 -27.37
CA PHE A 357 5.63 5.68 -26.36
C PHE A 357 4.21 5.52 -26.90
N ALA A 358 3.92 6.03 -28.10
CA ALA A 358 2.61 5.88 -28.71
C ALA A 358 2.27 4.41 -28.95
N GLN A 359 3.22 3.62 -29.46
CA GLN A 359 3.07 2.18 -29.64
C GLN A 359 2.84 1.48 -28.31
N LEU A 360 3.58 1.82 -27.25
CA LEU A 360 3.41 1.21 -25.93
C LEU A 360 2.07 1.54 -25.28
N VAL A 361 1.59 2.77 -25.42
CA VAL A 361 0.29 3.17 -24.90
C VAL A 361 -0.82 2.42 -25.65
N VAL A 362 -0.74 2.33 -26.98
CA VAL A 362 -1.74 1.64 -27.80
C VAL A 362 -1.68 0.13 -27.60
N LEU A 363 -0.52 -0.50 -27.81
CA LEU A 363 -0.35 -1.95 -27.68
C LEU A 363 -0.51 -2.41 -26.23
N GLY A 364 0.05 -1.67 -25.27
CA GLY A 364 -0.17 -1.92 -23.85
C GLY A 364 -1.65 -1.79 -23.49
N GLY A 365 -2.32 -0.74 -23.96
CA GLY A 365 -3.76 -0.56 -23.78
C GLY A 365 -4.58 -1.72 -24.33
N LEU A 366 -4.30 -2.16 -25.57
CA LEU A 366 -4.96 -3.30 -26.20
C LEU A 366 -4.64 -4.62 -25.47
N PHE A 367 -3.38 -4.84 -25.10
CA PHE A 367 -2.95 -5.99 -24.32
C PHE A 367 -3.73 -6.05 -23.00
N PHE A 368 -3.76 -4.96 -22.23
CA PHE A 368 -4.47 -4.92 -20.97
C PHE A 368 -5.99 -5.11 -21.15
N MET A 369 -6.59 -4.40 -22.11
CA MET A 369 -8.01 -4.49 -22.39
C MET A 369 -8.43 -5.92 -22.77
N PHE A 370 -7.76 -6.54 -23.74
CA PHE A 370 -8.18 -7.83 -24.26
C PHE A 370 -7.81 -8.98 -23.33
N THR A 371 -6.64 -8.97 -22.71
CA THR A 371 -6.28 -10.07 -21.79
C THR A 371 -7.10 -10.00 -20.49
N SER A 372 -7.57 -8.83 -20.08
CA SER A 372 -8.45 -8.68 -18.92
C SER A 372 -9.93 -8.87 -19.18
N ILE A 373 -10.40 -8.89 -20.43
CA ILE A 373 -11.84 -9.05 -20.76
C ILE A 373 -12.45 -10.32 -20.16
N ALA A 374 -11.62 -11.34 -19.99
CA ALA A 374 -11.96 -12.64 -19.44
C ALA A 374 -12.09 -12.66 -17.91
N ASN A 375 -11.56 -11.66 -17.22
CA ASN A 375 -11.49 -11.62 -15.76
C ASN A 375 -12.77 -11.08 -15.11
N SER A 376 -13.74 -10.59 -15.91
CA SER A 376 -15.02 -10.07 -15.41
C SER A 376 -15.85 -11.18 -14.76
N SER A 377 -15.85 -11.25 -13.43
CA SER A 377 -16.57 -12.27 -12.67
C SER A 377 -18.08 -12.05 -12.55
N PHE A 378 -18.58 -10.90 -13.03
CA PHE A 378 -19.95 -10.46 -12.73
C PHE A 378 -21.02 -10.93 -13.70
N LEU A 379 -20.68 -11.55 -14.82
CA LEU A 379 -21.69 -12.01 -15.76
C LEU A 379 -22.17 -13.43 -15.42
N PRO A 380 -23.50 -13.67 -15.34
CA PRO A 380 -24.06 -15.00 -15.13
C PRO A 380 -23.56 -15.97 -16.21
N HIS A 381 -23.71 -17.29 -15.97
CA HIS A 381 -23.35 -18.39 -16.88
C HIS A 381 -24.01 -18.22 -18.26
N SER A 382 -23.46 -17.33 -19.07
CA SER A 382 -23.91 -16.95 -20.39
C SER A 382 -22.80 -17.33 -21.35
N TRP A 383 -23.19 -17.66 -22.58
CA TRP A 383 -22.24 -17.91 -23.66
C TRP A 383 -21.29 -16.73 -23.90
N ILE A 384 -21.72 -15.51 -23.55
CA ILE A 384 -20.93 -14.27 -23.63
C ILE A 384 -19.73 -14.35 -22.68
N SER A 385 -19.90 -14.85 -21.44
CA SER A 385 -18.80 -15.01 -20.50
C SER A 385 -17.74 -15.99 -21.02
N ILE A 386 -18.18 -17.10 -21.62
CA ILE A 386 -17.27 -18.08 -22.25
C ILE A 386 -16.53 -17.43 -23.43
N ALA A 387 -17.24 -16.72 -24.31
CA ALA A 387 -16.64 -16.03 -25.44
C ALA A 387 -15.58 -15.01 -25.01
N ARG A 388 -15.83 -14.25 -23.93
CA ARG A 388 -14.84 -13.33 -23.36
C ARG A 388 -13.59 -14.04 -22.85
N VAL A 389 -13.74 -15.18 -22.17
CA VAL A 389 -12.59 -15.98 -21.73
C VAL A 389 -11.78 -16.47 -22.93
N LEU A 390 -12.44 -16.94 -23.99
CA LEU A 390 -11.77 -17.35 -25.22
C LEU A 390 -11.05 -16.17 -25.89
N ILE A 391 -11.66 -14.98 -25.96
CA ILE A 391 -11.01 -13.77 -26.48
C ILE A 391 -9.77 -13.43 -25.64
N GLY A 392 -9.86 -13.50 -24.31
CA GLY A 392 -8.72 -13.28 -23.42
C GLY A 392 -7.60 -14.29 -23.62
N MET A 393 -7.93 -15.57 -23.81
CA MET A 393 -6.94 -16.61 -24.15
C MET A 393 -6.28 -16.35 -25.50
N VAL A 394 -7.05 -16.00 -26.53
CA VAL A 394 -6.52 -15.65 -27.85
C VAL A 394 -5.62 -14.43 -27.75
N ALA A 395 -6.00 -13.41 -26.98
CA ALA A 395 -5.18 -12.23 -26.77
C ALA A 395 -3.84 -12.55 -26.07
N VAL A 396 -3.85 -13.36 -25.00
CA VAL A 396 -2.61 -13.79 -24.34
C VAL A 396 -1.74 -14.58 -25.32
N PHE A 397 -2.32 -15.46 -26.13
CA PHE A 397 -1.58 -16.19 -27.16
C PHE A 397 -0.98 -15.24 -28.21
N VAL A 398 -1.78 -14.31 -28.76
CA VAL A 398 -1.34 -13.37 -29.81
C VAL A 398 -0.26 -12.41 -29.31
N PHE A 399 -0.32 -11.95 -28.06
CA PHE A 399 0.66 -10.99 -27.54
C PHE A 399 1.89 -11.62 -26.89
N CYS A 400 1.77 -12.80 -26.25
CA CYS A 400 2.87 -13.40 -25.49
C CYS A 400 3.51 -14.62 -26.17
N VAL A 401 2.79 -15.31 -27.07
CA VAL A 401 3.24 -16.61 -27.62
C VAL A 401 3.48 -16.49 -29.12
N MET A 402 2.53 -15.95 -29.88
CA MET A 402 2.61 -15.83 -31.33
C MET A 402 3.86 -15.09 -31.83
N PRO A 403 4.30 -13.96 -31.23
CA PRO A 403 5.46 -13.23 -31.74
C PRO A 403 6.68 -14.15 -31.87
N GLU A 404 6.86 -15.04 -30.90
CA GLU A 404 7.99 -15.98 -30.77
C GLU A 404 8.00 -17.12 -31.81
N PHE A 405 6.90 -17.35 -32.51
CA PHE A 405 6.77 -18.47 -33.46
C PHE A 405 6.46 -18.02 -34.89
N SER A 406 6.22 -16.74 -35.13
CA SER A 406 5.87 -16.23 -36.44
C SER A 406 6.72 -15.02 -36.78
N ASP A 407 7.42 -15.11 -37.91
CA ASP A 407 8.03 -13.96 -38.59
C ASP A 407 6.91 -13.06 -39.11
N VAL A 408 6.42 -12.19 -38.24
CA VAL A 408 5.41 -11.22 -38.59
C VAL A 408 6.17 -9.94 -38.84
N ASP A 409 6.41 -9.63 -40.12
CA ASP A 409 6.82 -8.29 -40.54
C ASP A 409 5.56 -7.44 -40.73
N THR A 410 5.14 -6.83 -39.64
CA THR A 410 4.14 -5.77 -39.66
C THR A 410 4.82 -4.45 -39.32
N TRP A 411 4.22 -3.34 -39.74
CA TRP A 411 4.70 -2.02 -39.32
C TRP A 411 4.70 -1.82 -37.78
N PHE A 412 4.00 -2.68 -37.03
CA PHE A 412 3.95 -2.65 -35.57
C PHE A 412 4.85 -3.67 -34.88
N PHE A 413 5.15 -4.79 -35.53
CA PHE A 413 6.01 -5.86 -35.04
C PHE A 413 6.93 -6.22 -36.19
N SER A 414 8.24 -5.97 -36.09
CA SER A 414 9.21 -6.75 -36.85
C SER A 414 9.83 -7.71 -35.86
N THR A 415 9.61 -8.99 -36.10
CA THR A 415 10.16 -10.07 -35.30
C THR A 415 11.29 -10.74 -36.06
N SER A 416 12.08 -10.03 -36.86
CA SER A 416 13.24 -10.64 -37.52
C SER A 416 14.19 -11.17 -36.42
N TRP A 417 14.13 -12.48 -36.17
CA TRP A 417 14.86 -13.13 -35.10
C TRP A 417 16.34 -13.15 -35.46
N ASP A 418 17.07 -12.13 -35.01
CA ASP A 418 18.52 -12.30 -34.92
C ASP A 418 18.82 -13.23 -33.75
N THR A 419 18.90 -14.53 -34.08
CA THR A 419 19.26 -15.60 -33.13
C THR A 419 20.59 -15.36 -32.42
N GLN A 420 21.41 -14.40 -32.85
CA GLN A 420 22.64 -14.03 -32.15
C GLN A 420 22.39 -13.31 -30.82
N ASN A 421 21.24 -12.67 -30.62
CA ASN A 421 21.00 -11.85 -29.43
C ASN A 421 20.41 -12.67 -28.25
N GLN A 422 21.28 -13.26 -27.42
CA GLN A 422 20.87 -14.12 -26.30
C GLN A 422 19.91 -13.46 -25.30
N LEU A 423 20.03 -12.15 -25.07
CA LEU A 423 19.13 -11.40 -24.20
C LEU A 423 17.71 -11.39 -24.74
N PHE A 424 17.55 -11.22 -26.05
CA PHE A 424 16.24 -11.24 -26.69
C PHE A 424 15.59 -12.62 -26.55
N LEU A 425 16.34 -13.70 -26.78
CA LEU A 425 15.87 -15.07 -26.57
C LEU A 425 15.41 -15.30 -25.12
N LEU A 426 16.15 -14.79 -24.13
CA LEU A 426 15.78 -14.90 -22.72
C LEU A 426 14.45 -14.20 -22.42
N PHE A 427 14.28 -12.97 -22.90
CA PHE A 427 13.04 -12.22 -22.69
C PHE A 427 11.86 -12.84 -23.43
N GLY A 428 12.08 -13.33 -24.65
CA GLY A 428 11.07 -14.05 -25.43
C GLY A 428 10.60 -15.33 -24.73
N VAL A 429 11.53 -16.20 -24.31
CA VAL A 429 11.21 -17.41 -23.53
C VAL A 429 10.49 -17.05 -22.22
N SER A 430 10.90 -15.98 -21.56
CA SER A 430 10.24 -15.49 -20.34
C SER A 430 8.81 -15.01 -20.63
N ALA A 431 8.58 -14.32 -21.76
CA ALA A 431 7.27 -13.86 -22.20
C ALA A 431 6.34 -15.04 -22.48
N VAL A 432 6.83 -16.08 -23.18
CA VAL A 432 6.08 -17.34 -23.39
C VAL A 432 5.75 -18.01 -22.06
N GLY A 433 6.73 -18.10 -21.15
CA GLY A 433 6.53 -18.70 -19.83
C GLY A 433 5.44 -18.01 -19.01
N VAL A 434 5.47 -16.68 -18.94
CA VAL A 434 4.43 -15.90 -18.27
C VAL A 434 3.10 -15.97 -19.03
N GLY A 435 3.13 -15.95 -20.36
CA GLY A 435 1.96 -16.14 -21.22
C GLY A 435 1.27 -17.48 -20.98
N ALA A 436 2.04 -18.57 -20.83
CA ALA A 436 1.51 -19.89 -20.50
C ALA A 436 0.83 -19.91 -19.12
N LEU A 437 1.43 -19.25 -18.12
CA LEU A 437 0.80 -19.10 -16.80
C LEU A 437 -0.52 -18.30 -16.89
N LEU A 438 -0.55 -17.22 -17.66
CA LEU A 438 -1.77 -16.45 -17.91
C LEU A 438 -2.84 -17.32 -18.61
N LEU A 439 -2.47 -18.12 -19.61
CA LEU A 439 -3.38 -19.06 -20.27
C LEU A 439 -3.93 -20.12 -19.31
N ILE A 440 -3.11 -20.63 -18.38
CA ILE A 440 -3.57 -21.56 -17.34
C ILE A 440 -4.60 -20.89 -16.42
N LEU A 441 -4.39 -19.64 -16.01
CA LEU A 441 -5.35 -18.90 -15.19
C LEU A 441 -6.66 -18.62 -15.97
N GLN A 442 -6.58 -18.34 -17.26
CA GLN A 442 -7.76 -18.21 -18.12
C GLN A 442 -8.48 -19.56 -18.28
N LEU A 443 -7.74 -20.65 -18.43
CA LEU A 443 -8.30 -22.00 -18.49
C LEU A 443 -8.98 -22.38 -17.18
N GLN A 444 -8.40 -22.02 -16.02
CA GLN A 444 -9.06 -22.16 -14.72
C GLN A 444 -10.40 -21.42 -14.69
N THR A 445 -10.42 -20.17 -15.19
CA THR A 445 -11.65 -19.38 -15.28
C THR A 445 -12.68 -20.03 -16.21
N LEU A 446 -12.24 -20.56 -17.35
CA LEU A 446 -13.09 -21.31 -18.28
C LEU A 446 -13.66 -22.57 -17.63
N VAL A 447 -12.83 -23.37 -16.97
CA VAL A 447 -13.26 -24.58 -16.25
C VAL A 447 -14.28 -24.22 -15.18
N ARG A 448 -14.07 -23.13 -14.43
CA ARG A 448 -15.03 -22.64 -13.45
C ARG A 448 -16.39 -22.27 -14.08
N LEU A 449 -16.40 -21.67 -15.27
CA LEU A 449 -17.63 -21.36 -15.98
C LEU A 449 -18.37 -22.61 -16.50
N LEU A 450 -17.62 -23.67 -16.82
CA LEU A 450 -18.15 -24.93 -17.34
C LEU A 450 -18.61 -25.91 -16.25
N VAL A 451 -17.98 -25.89 -15.07
CA VAL A 451 -18.30 -26.78 -13.95
C VAL A 451 -19.58 -26.28 -13.26
N PRO A 452 -20.64 -27.12 -13.16
CA PRO A 452 -21.84 -26.76 -12.42
C PRO A 452 -21.52 -26.42 -10.97
N TYR A 453 -22.14 -25.35 -10.46
CA TYR A 453 -21.92 -24.86 -9.09
C TYR A 453 -22.11 -25.96 -8.02
N ASN A 454 -23.08 -26.86 -8.21
CA ASN A 454 -23.33 -27.98 -7.29
C ASN A 454 -22.13 -28.93 -7.19
N THR A 455 -21.45 -29.21 -8.32
CA THR A 455 -20.25 -30.04 -8.35
C THR A 455 -19.08 -29.34 -7.66
N LEU A 456 -18.95 -28.02 -7.87
CA LEU A 456 -17.94 -27.19 -7.20
C LEU A 456 -18.14 -27.21 -5.68
N GLN A 457 -19.38 -27.13 -5.19
CA GLN A 457 -19.67 -27.21 -3.77
C GLN A 457 -19.38 -28.57 -3.15
N GLN A 458 -19.60 -29.68 -3.88
CA GLN A 458 -19.37 -31.03 -3.38
C GLN A 458 -17.88 -31.39 -3.28
N ASN A 459 -17.02 -30.77 -4.10
CA ASN A 459 -15.61 -31.10 -4.18
C ASN A 459 -14.73 -29.96 -3.66
N GLU A 460 -14.30 -30.07 -2.40
CA GLU A 460 -13.52 -29.03 -1.72
C GLU A 460 -12.16 -28.77 -2.38
N THR A 461 -11.48 -29.79 -2.92
CA THR A 461 -10.20 -29.59 -3.61
C THR A 461 -10.38 -28.85 -4.93
N LEU A 462 -11.40 -29.22 -5.71
CA LEU A 462 -11.73 -28.51 -6.95
C LEU A 462 -12.14 -27.06 -6.66
N ARG A 463 -12.95 -26.85 -5.61
CA ARG A 463 -13.31 -25.52 -5.13
C ARG A 463 -12.07 -24.72 -4.76
N ARG A 464 -11.19 -25.23 -3.90
CA ARG A 464 -9.96 -24.51 -3.48
C ARG A 464 -9.06 -24.14 -4.65
N TRP A 465 -9.03 -24.95 -5.71
CA TRP A 465 -8.23 -24.67 -6.92
C TRP A 465 -8.89 -23.63 -7.85
N LEU A 466 -10.21 -23.65 -7.99
CA LEU A 466 -10.97 -22.74 -8.85
C LEU A 466 -11.45 -21.47 -8.13
N GLU A 467 -11.33 -21.41 -6.80
CA GLU A 467 -11.81 -20.30 -6.00
C GLU A 467 -10.92 -19.07 -6.22
N PRO A 468 -11.47 -17.96 -6.73
CA PRO A 468 -10.70 -16.75 -7.01
C PRO A 468 -10.13 -16.17 -5.71
N GLY A 469 -8.85 -15.80 -5.75
CA GLY A 469 -8.16 -15.22 -4.60
C GLY A 469 -8.83 -13.94 -4.05
N ILE A 470 -9.58 -13.20 -4.88
CA ILE A 470 -10.32 -12.00 -4.43
C ILE A 470 -11.34 -12.35 -3.35
N LEU A 471 -12.06 -13.46 -3.50
CA LEU A 471 -13.24 -13.73 -2.67
C LEU A 471 -12.79 -14.06 -1.25
N LYS A 472 -11.63 -14.70 -1.13
CA LYS A 472 -10.95 -14.90 0.14
C LYS A 472 -10.52 -13.58 0.79
N LYS A 473 -10.05 -12.60 -0.01
CA LYS A 473 -9.68 -11.27 0.50
C LYS A 473 -10.89 -10.44 0.90
N ASP A 474 -11.98 -10.53 0.16
CA ASP A 474 -13.26 -9.90 0.48
C ASP A 474 -13.83 -10.48 1.77
N LEU A 475 -13.84 -11.81 1.89
CA LEU A 475 -14.20 -12.50 3.13
C LEU A 475 -13.30 -12.09 4.31
N ASN A 476 -11.98 -11.95 4.08
CA ASN A 476 -11.07 -11.46 5.12
C ASN A 476 -11.39 -10.02 5.52
N THR A 477 -11.83 -9.18 4.58
CA THR A 477 -12.22 -7.78 4.84
C THR A 477 -13.50 -7.73 5.68
N LYS A 478 -14.51 -8.53 5.35
CA LYS A 478 -15.73 -8.73 6.15
C LYS A 478 -15.41 -9.23 7.56
N ARG A 479 -14.52 -10.22 7.66
CA ARG A 479 -14.03 -10.75 8.94
C ARG A 479 -13.26 -9.71 9.74
N ALA A 480 -12.43 -8.90 9.10
CA ALA A 480 -11.72 -7.79 9.75
C ALA A 480 -12.70 -6.74 10.26
N ALA A 481 -13.71 -6.36 9.47
CA ALA A 481 -14.76 -5.45 9.92
C ALA A 481 -15.49 -6.02 11.16
N THR A 482 -15.79 -7.32 11.15
CA THR A 482 -16.39 -8.02 12.29
C THR A 482 -15.47 -8.00 13.51
N TRP A 483 -14.22 -8.40 13.34
CA TRP A 483 -13.22 -8.45 14.40
C TRP A 483 -13.01 -7.07 15.02
N LYS A 484 -12.85 -6.03 14.20
CA LYS A 484 -12.65 -4.65 14.66
C LYS A 484 -13.87 -4.10 15.37
N THR A 485 -15.08 -4.37 14.88
CA THR A 485 -16.31 -3.94 15.57
C THR A 485 -16.44 -4.62 16.93
N ASN A 486 -16.19 -5.93 17.01
CA ASN A 486 -16.16 -6.64 18.28
C ASN A 486 -15.09 -6.06 19.22
N LYS A 487 -13.88 -5.80 18.70
CA LYS A 487 -12.77 -5.22 19.46
C LYS A 487 -13.09 -3.82 19.97
N MET A 488 -13.75 -3.00 19.17
CA MET A 488 -14.20 -1.67 19.53
C MET A 488 -15.22 -1.70 20.68
N VAL A 489 -16.17 -2.64 20.65
CA VAL A 489 -17.11 -2.88 21.75
C VAL A 489 -16.36 -3.35 23.00
N GLU A 490 -15.48 -4.35 22.90
CA GLU A 490 -14.66 -4.83 24.03
C GLU A 490 -13.83 -3.71 24.67
N ASN A 491 -13.17 -2.89 23.85
CA ASN A 491 -12.36 -1.77 24.30
C ASN A 491 -13.23 -0.76 25.06
N ALA A 492 -14.39 -0.39 24.51
CA ALA A 492 -15.31 0.52 25.16
C ALA A 492 -15.76 -0.01 26.53
N LEU A 493 -16.04 -1.31 26.62
CA LEU A 493 -16.47 -1.95 27.86
C LEU A 493 -15.37 -2.06 28.91
N SER A 494 -14.12 -2.25 28.48
CA SER A 494 -12.98 -2.23 29.39
C SER A 494 -12.89 -0.90 30.14
N LEU A 495 -13.33 0.21 29.52
CA LEU A 495 -13.40 1.53 30.15
C LEU A 495 -14.56 1.69 31.13
N HIS A 496 -15.67 0.97 30.93
CA HIS A 496 -16.77 0.92 31.91
C HIS A 496 -16.42 0.05 33.13
N ARG A 497 -15.73 -1.07 32.90
CA ARG A 497 -15.40 -2.09 33.93
C ARG A 497 -14.22 -1.72 34.84
N THR A 498 -13.38 -0.76 34.47
CA THR A 498 -12.13 -0.40 35.19
C THR A 498 -12.33 0.21 36.59
N LYS A 499 -13.53 0.09 37.18
CA LYS A 499 -13.80 0.48 38.55
C LYS A 499 -13.10 -0.47 39.53
N LYS A 500 -12.47 0.11 40.56
CA LYS A 500 -12.37 -0.41 41.95
C LYS A 500 -11.08 -1.09 42.41
N SER A 501 -10.19 -1.57 41.54
CA SER A 501 -8.99 -2.30 42.03
C SER A 501 -7.96 -1.41 42.75
N ASP A 502 -7.68 -0.21 42.24
CA ASP A 502 -6.56 0.59 42.73
C ASP A 502 -6.92 1.53 43.89
N ALA A 503 -8.22 1.82 44.07
CA ALA A 503 -8.70 2.60 45.20
C ALA A 503 -8.60 1.84 46.53
N ASP A 504 -8.71 0.50 46.50
CA ASP A 504 -8.64 -0.35 47.69
C ASP A 504 -7.19 -0.69 48.11
N GLN A 505 -6.17 -0.41 47.27
CA GLN A 505 -4.75 -0.71 47.60
C GLN A 505 -3.94 0.48 48.14
N SER A 506 -4.51 1.68 48.26
CA SER A 506 -3.78 2.88 48.73
C SER A 506 -4.16 3.37 50.13
N THR A 507 -4.84 2.56 50.95
CA THR A 507 -5.35 2.97 52.27
C THR A 507 -4.32 3.16 53.40
N ASP A 508 -3.01 3.05 53.16
CA ASP A 508 -2.00 3.12 54.25
C ASP A 508 -1.18 4.42 54.34
N GLY A 509 -1.61 5.52 53.69
CA GLY A 509 -0.75 6.71 53.61
C GLY A 509 -1.41 8.08 53.53
N GLY A 510 -2.34 8.42 54.43
CA GLY A 510 -2.54 9.78 54.96
C GLY A 510 -2.54 11.00 54.01
N GLY A 511 -3.06 10.89 52.78
CA GLY A 511 -3.09 11.98 51.81
C GLY A 511 -4.51 12.35 51.38
N ILE A 512 -4.98 13.52 51.82
CA ILE A 512 -6.12 14.32 51.32
C ILE A 512 -7.16 13.51 50.52
N SER A 513 -8.12 12.95 51.24
CA SER A 513 -9.40 12.51 50.67
C SER A 513 -10.05 13.71 50.00
N ILE A 514 -9.98 13.78 48.67
CA ILE A 514 -10.90 14.62 47.88
C ILE A 514 -12.26 13.97 48.10
N SER A 515 -13.04 14.59 48.99
CA SER A 515 -14.32 14.10 49.46
C SER A 515 -15.25 13.77 48.29
N SER A 516 -15.65 12.50 48.27
CA SER A 516 -16.75 11.74 47.66
C SER A 516 -18.07 12.43 47.23
N THR A 517 -18.16 13.75 47.10
CA THR A 517 -19.46 14.45 47.00
C THR A 517 -19.99 14.62 45.57
N ARG A 518 -19.35 14.08 44.53
CA ARG A 518 -19.96 13.98 43.19
C ARG A 518 -19.88 12.55 42.70
N ARG A 519 -20.99 11.83 42.78
CA ARG A 519 -21.22 10.60 42.00
C ARG A 519 -21.17 11.00 40.52
N SER A 520 -20.00 10.96 39.90
CA SER A 520 -19.92 10.95 38.44
C SER A 520 -20.66 9.70 37.98
N GLY A 521 -21.70 9.86 37.15
CA GLY A 521 -22.42 8.73 36.55
C GLY A 521 -21.45 7.77 35.84
N VAL A 522 -21.89 6.53 35.58
CA VAL A 522 -21.09 5.49 34.91
C VAL A 522 -20.42 6.04 33.64
N THR A 523 -21.18 6.79 32.85
CA THR A 523 -20.74 7.50 31.64
C THR A 523 -19.60 8.48 31.89
N GLY A 524 -19.66 9.25 32.99
CA GLY A 524 -18.59 10.17 33.39
C GLY A 524 -17.31 9.45 33.79
N GLN A 525 -17.43 8.29 34.44
CA GLN A 525 -16.28 7.44 34.76
C GLN A 525 -15.63 6.87 33.50
N ALA A 526 -16.43 6.37 32.54
CA ALA A 526 -15.92 5.84 31.29
C ALA A 526 -15.20 6.92 30.47
N MET A 527 -15.73 8.15 30.43
CA MET A 527 -15.05 9.30 29.82
C MET A 527 -13.71 9.61 30.52
N PHE A 528 -13.67 9.59 31.85
CA PHE A 528 -12.42 9.79 32.58
C PHE A 528 -11.40 8.69 32.29
N ASN A 529 -11.84 7.42 32.25
CA ASN A 529 -10.99 6.29 31.90
C ASN A 529 -10.49 6.37 30.46
N PHE A 530 -11.32 6.85 29.52
CA PHE A 530 -10.90 7.13 28.14
C PHE A 530 -9.76 8.17 28.11
N LEU A 531 -9.92 9.29 28.81
CA LEU A 531 -8.87 10.32 28.90
C LEU A 531 -7.59 9.80 29.58
N ALA A 532 -7.74 8.98 30.62
CA ALA A 532 -6.61 8.37 31.32
C ALA A 532 -5.85 7.37 30.43
N THR A 533 -6.55 6.66 29.55
CA THR A 533 -5.96 5.66 28.65
C THR A 533 -5.43 6.22 27.34
N ALA A 534 -5.70 7.49 27.03
CA ALA A 534 -5.28 8.14 25.79
C ALA A 534 -3.77 8.13 25.54
N HIS A 535 -2.96 8.03 26.61
CA HIS A 535 -1.49 7.95 26.52
C HIS A 535 -0.95 6.52 26.41
N HIS A 536 -1.79 5.49 26.45
CA HIS A 536 -1.34 4.12 26.24
C HIS A 536 -1.05 3.89 24.76
N THR A 537 0.22 3.66 24.48
CA THR A 537 0.69 3.27 23.16
C THR A 537 1.42 1.94 23.23
N GLU A 538 1.22 1.11 22.22
CA GLU A 538 2.05 -0.08 22.00
C GLU A 538 3.04 0.18 20.87
N LYS A 539 4.25 -0.38 21.01
CA LYS A 539 5.25 -0.29 19.94
C LYS A 539 4.91 -1.33 18.88
N THR A 540 4.31 -0.90 17.78
CA THR A 540 4.04 -1.74 16.62
C THR A 540 4.90 -1.35 15.43
N GLY A 541 4.83 -2.13 14.37
CA GLY A 541 5.45 -1.77 13.12
C GLY A 541 6.91 -2.21 12.95
N SER A 542 7.35 -3.31 13.56
CA SER A 542 8.65 -3.87 13.17
C SER A 542 8.56 -4.59 11.82
N MET A 543 9.62 -4.57 11.00
CA MET A 543 9.67 -5.32 9.72
C MET A 543 9.28 -6.79 9.90
N ILE A 544 9.82 -7.43 10.94
CA ILE A 544 9.53 -8.83 11.28
C ILE A 544 8.04 -9.01 11.61
N TRP A 545 7.44 -8.08 12.35
CA TRP A 545 6.01 -8.12 12.64
C TRP A 545 5.16 -8.03 11.37
N ALA A 546 5.49 -7.12 10.44
CA ALA A 546 4.76 -6.97 9.19
C ALA A 546 4.88 -8.21 8.30
N TRP A 547 6.09 -8.75 8.13
CA TRP A 547 6.30 -9.98 7.36
C TRP A 547 5.62 -11.19 8.00
N LYS A 548 5.73 -11.33 9.34
CA LYS A 548 5.02 -12.39 10.06
C LYS A 548 3.53 -12.28 9.83
N GLY A 549 2.95 -11.09 9.96
CA GLY A 549 1.52 -10.85 9.72
C GLY A 549 1.07 -11.03 8.27
N PHE A 550 1.94 -10.75 7.30
CA PHE A 550 1.71 -11.01 5.88
C PHE A 550 1.61 -12.51 5.60
N PHE A 551 2.58 -13.29 6.07
CA PHE A 551 2.61 -14.74 5.86
C PHE A 551 1.57 -15.50 6.69
N THR A 552 1.26 -15.07 7.91
CA THR A 552 0.17 -15.66 8.70
C THR A 552 -1.20 -15.24 8.18
N GLY A 553 -1.27 -14.16 7.39
CA GLY A 553 -2.53 -13.53 6.98
C GLY A 553 -3.25 -12.78 8.11
N SER A 554 -2.64 -12.64 9.29
CA SER A 554 -3.28 -11.95 10.43
C SER A 554 -3.49 -10.47 10.14
N ILE A 555 -2.60 -9.84 9.36
CA ILE A 555 -2.77 -8.44 8.92
C ILE A 555 -4.01 -8.27 8.02
N CYS A 556 -4.34 -9.28 7.22
CA CYS A 556 -5.54 -9.25 6.38
C CYS A 556 -6.82 -9.55 7.18
N TYR A 557 -6.75 -10.42 8.19
CA TYR A 557 -7.91 -10.87 8.96
C TYR A 557 -8.25 -9.97 10.16
N GLU A 558 -7.25 -9.49 10.89
CA GLU A 558 -7.42 -8.65 12.08
C GLU A 558 -7.50 -7.19 11.64
N GLU A 559 -6.49 -6.75 10.89
CA GLU A 559 -6.41 -5.35 10.49
C GLU A 559 -7.20 -5.06 9.21
N GLY A 560 -7.45 -6.06 8.35
CA GLY A 560 -8.13 -5.80 7.07
C GLY A 560 -7.30 -4.92 6.15
N VAL A 561 -5.97 -5.04 6.20
CA VAL A 561 -5.09 -4.36 5.24
C VAL A 561 -5.11 -5.15 3.94
N TRP A 562 -5.60 -4.50 2.88
CA TRP A 562 -5.65 -5.09 1.56
C TRP A 562 -4.42 -4.66 0.76
N PHE A 563 -3.63 -5.64 0.30
CA PHE A 563 -2.51 -5.37 -0.61
C PHE A 563 -3.03 -5.23 -2.04
N HIS A 564 -2.96 -4.03 -2.61
CA HIS A 564 -3.41 -3.79 -3.99
C HIS A 564 -2.53 -4.51 -5.02
N SER A 565 -3.09 -4.76 -6.19
CA SER A 565 -2.43 -5.45 -7.30
C SER A 565 -1.16 -4.74 -7.75
N ARG A 566 -1.17 -3.39 -7.86
CA ARG A 566 0.02 -2.64 -8.28
C ARG A 566 1.19 -2.78 -7.32
N LEU A 567 0.96 -2.86 -6.00
CA LEU A 567 2.04 -3.09 -5.03
C LEU A 567 2.69 -4.45 -5.26
N LEU A 568 1.86 -5.49 -5.38
CA LEU A 568 2.35 -6.84 -5.61
C LEU A 568 3.02 -6.97 -6.97
N ALA A 569 2.49 -6.29 -8.00
CA ALA A 569 3.10 -6.21 -9.31
C ALA A 569 4.45 -5.48 -9.23
N SER A 570 4.54 -4.36 -8.52
CA SER A 570 5.79 -3.64 -8.29
C SER A 570 6.82 -4.52 -7.59
N ALA A 571 6.42 -5.25 -6.54
CA ALA A 571 7.30 -6.18 -5.84
C ALA A 571 7.76 -7.34 -6.74
N LEU A 572 6.87 -7.90 -7.57
CA LEU A 572 7.23 -8.96 -8.50
C LEU A 572 8.14 -8.45 -9.62
N VAL A 573 7.89 -7.24 -10.11
CA VAL A 573 8.75 -6.55 -11.09
C VAL A 573 10.13 -6.28 -10.48
N GLN A 574 10.23 -5.91 -9.21
CA GLN A 574 11.52 -5.80 -8.51
C GLN A 574 12.25 -7.15 -8.50
N VAL A 575 11.55 -8.26 -8.25
CA VAL A 575 12.14 -9.60 -8.35
C VAL A 575 12.61 -9.91 -9.78
N MET A 576 11.84 -9.51 -10.79
CA MET A 576 12.25 -9.65 -12.19
C MET A 576 13.50 -8.83 -12.49
N VAL A 577 13.61 -7.60 -12.00
CA VAL A 577 14.84 -6.80 -12.13
C VAL A 577 16.03 -7.51 -11.49
N ILE A 578 15.86 -8.19 -10.35
CA ILE A 578 16.92 -9.04 -9.77
C ILE A 578 17.33 -10.13 -10.77
N ILE A 579 16.36 -10.89 -11.28
CA ILE A 579 16.62 -12.00 -12.20
C ILE A 579 17.34 -11.50 -13.44
N VAL A 580 16.85 -10.42 -14.06
CA VAL A 580 17.45 -9.80 -15.25
C VAL A 580 18.86 -9.31 -14.95
N THR A 581 19.08 -8.63 -13.83
CA THR A 581 20.42 -8.17 -13.43
C THR A 581 21.38 -9.34 -13.23
N VAL A 582 20.89 -10.42 -12.60
CA VAL A 582 21.65 -11.67 -12.40
C VAL A 582 22.01 -12.32 -13.72
N THR A 583 21.07 -12.38 -14.67
CA THR A 583 21.33 -12.98 -15.98
C THR A 583 22.25 -12.13 -16.84
N ILE A 584 22.06 -10.81 -16.89
CA ILE A 584 22.97 -9.89 -17.61
C ILE A 584 24.40 -10.04 -17.07
N PHE A 585 24.55 -10.10 -15.74
CA PHE A 585 25.86 -10.31 -15.13
C PHE A 585 26.45 -11.68 -15.48
N ALA A 586 25.66 -12.75 -15.44
CA ALA A 586 26.13 -14.08 -15.81
C ALA A 586 26.60 -14.12 -17.28
N ILE A 587 25.85 -13.49 -18.19
CA ILE A 587 26.24 -13.34 -19.60
C ILE A 587 27.53 -12.53 -19.71
N ALA A 588 27.62 -11.37 -19.07
CA ALA A 588 28.83 -10.54 -19.10
C ALA A 588 30.06 -11.29 -18.57
N VAL A 589 29.92 -12.11 -17.51
CA VAL A 589 31.00 -12.95 -16.99
C VAL A 589 31.39 -14.02 -18.00
N ILE A 590 30.42 -14.69 -18.63
CA ILE A 590 30.68 -15.69 -19.67
C ILE A 590 31.38 -15.06 -20.87
N ASP A 591 30.94 -13.87 -21.30
CA ASP A 591 31.54 -13.15 -22.44
C ASP A 591 32.97 -12.72 -22.13
N VAL A 592 33.24 -12.22 -20.91
CA VAL A 592 34.60 -11.90 -20.45
C VAL A 592 35.45 -13.18 -20.39
N GLN A 593 34.92 -14.29 -19.88
CA GLN A 593 35.63 -15.57 -19.84
C GLN A 593 35.92 -16.12 -21.24
N ASN A 594 34.97 -16.01 -22.16
CA ASN A 594 35.13 -16.42 -23.56
C ASN A 594 36.16 -15.55 -24.27
N ALA A 595 36.08 -14.22 -24.11
CA ALA A 595 37.07 -13.30 -24.64
C ALA A 595 38.47 -13.60 -24.10
N TYR A 596 38.59 -13.91 -22.81
CA TYR A 596 39.84 -14.31 -22.18
C TYR A 596 40.38 -15.63 -22.74
N ALA A 597 39.52 -16.63 -22.93
CA ALA A 597 39.91 -17.91 -23.52
C ALA A 597 40.34 -17.76 -24.99
N VAL A 598 39.69 -16.88 -25.75
CA VAL A 598 40.11 -16.52 -27.13
C VAL A 598 41.46 -15.81 -27.12
N ALA A 599 41.68 -14.87 -26.21
CA ALA A 599 42.96 -14.15 -26.10
C ALA A 599 44.13 -15.06 -25.70
N ARG A 600 43.89 -16.10 -24.90
CA ARG A 600 44.88 -17.13 -24.57
C ARG A 600 45.10 -18.16 -25.67
N GLY A 601 44.37 -18.08 -26.79
CA GLY A 601 44.40 -19.09 -27.85
C GLY A 601 43.77 -20.42 -27.45
N GLU A 602 43.02 -20.47 -26.34
CA GLU A 602 42.36 -21.71 -25.86
C GLU A 602 41.08 -22.02 -26.67
N ILE A 603 40.44 -21.00 -27.23
CA ILE A 603 39.19 -21.13 -28.02
C ILE A 603 39.36 -20.43 -29.38
N ILE A 604 39.01 -21.15 -30.45
CA ILE A 604 38.88 -20.59 -31.80
C ILE A 604 37.43 -20.11 -31.97
N TYR A 605 37.23 -18.80 -32.14
CA TYR A 605 35.90 -18.23 -32.38
C TYR A 605 35.59 -18.25 -33.89
N CYS A 606 34.63 -19.05 -34.32
CA CYS A 606 34.17 -19.09 -35.70
C CYS A 606 32.91 -18.25 -35.87
N GLY A 607 33.06 -17.05 -36.43
CA GLY A 607 31.95 -16.22 -36.89
C GLY A 607 31.48 -16.63 -38.29
N SER A 608 30.36 -16.07 -38.76
CA SER A 608 29.86 -16.27 -40.13
C SER A 608 30.83 -15.80 -41.23
N SER A 609 31.85 -15.02 -40.88
CA SER A 609 32.91 -14.53 -41.76
C SER A 609 34.26 -15.25 -41.62
N GLY A 610 34.37 -16.28 -40.76
CA GLY A 610 35.59 -17.08 -40.58
C GLY A 610 35.95 -17.41 -39.13
N CYS A 611 36.92 -18.31 -38.95
CA CYS A 611 37.46 -18.72 -37.65
C CYS A 611 38.68 -17.88 -37.25
N TYR A 612 38.62 -17.27 -36.07
CA TYR A 612 39.71 -16.51 -35.45
C TYR A 612 40.21 -17.27 -34.22
N GLY A 613 41.46 -17.71 -34.25
CA GLY A 613 42.10 -18.43 -33.16
C GLY A 613 43.58 -18.09 -33.09
N GLY A 614 44.06 -17.83 -31.88
CA GLY A 614 45.45 -17.47 -31.57
C GLY A 614 46.43 -18.64 -31.71
N ASP A 615 46.53 -19.20 -32.91
CA ASP A 615 47.77 -19.64 -33.55
C ASP A 615 47.40 -20.01 -34.98
N VAL A 616 47.92 -19.25 -35.96
CA VAL A 616 47.58 -19.33 -37.39
C VAL A 616 48.22 -20.56 -38.05
N ASP A 617 48.27 -21.67 -37.33
CA ASP A 617 48.92 -22.88 -37.84
C ASP A 617 47.99 -23.64 -38.78
N TYR A 618 46.69 -23.33 -38.83
CA TYR A 618 45.73 -24.00 -39.72
C TYR A 618 44.73 -23.03 -40.36
N LEU A 619 44.65 -23.05 -41.70
CA LEU A 619 43.58 -22.39 -42.46
C LEU A 619 42.46 -23.39 -42.75
N TYR A 620 41.23 -23.03 -42.42
CA TYR A 620 40.05 -23.81 -42.80
C TYR A 620 39.61 -23.43 -44.21
N ASN A 621 39.64 -24.38 -45.14
CA ASN A 621 39.18 -24.14 -46.51
C ASN A 621 37.73 -24.60 -46.65
N GLU A 622 36.77 -23.66 -46.63
CA GLU A 622 35.32 -23.93 -46.73
C GLU A 622 34.95 -24.80 -47.93
N THR A 623 35.61 -24.60 -49.07
CA THR A 623 35.36 -25.36 -50.31
C THR A 623 35.73 -26.84 -50.19
N THR A 624 36.69 -27.18 -49.33
CA THR A 624 37.19 -28.56 -49.18
C THR A 624 36.79 -29.22 -47.86
N GLY A 625 36.33 -28.45 -46.88
CA GLY A 625 35.99 -28.91 -45.54
C GLY A 625 37.18 -29.37 -44.70
N ASN A 626 38.42 -29.19 -45.17
CA ASN A 626 39.64 -29.62 -44.50
C ASN A 626 40.43 -28.44 -43.91
N TRP A 627 41.04 -28.68 -42.76
CA TRP A 627 42.05 -27.80 -42.17
C TRP A 627 43.39 -28.09 -42.82
N THR A 628 44.04 -27.07 -43.39
CA THR A 628 45.40 -27.17 -43.94
C THR A 628 46.39 -26.47 -43.04
N GLU A 629 47.41 -27.21 -42.60
CA GLU A 629 48.51 -26.67 -41.79
C GLU A 629 49.30 -25.66 -42.62
N VAL A 630 49.40 -24.42 -42.15
CA VAL A 630 50.17 -23.34 -42.79
C VAL A 630 51.61 -23.42 -42.30
N ASP A 631 52.38 -24.33 -42.88
CA ASP A 631 53.80 -24.49 -42.55
C ASP A 631 54.65 -23.40 -43.23
N LYS A 632 54.59 -22.15 -42.72
CA LYS A 632 55.53 -21.08 -43.13
C LYS A 632 55.86 -20.07 -42.01
N PRO A 633 57.11 -20.04 -41.50
CA PRO A 633 57.60 -18.94 -40.65
C PRO A 633 57.58 -17.56 -41.35
N SER A 634 57.57 -17.51 -42.69
CA SER A 634 57.62 -16.25 -43.45
C SER A 634 56.31 -15.45 -43.45
N LEU A 635 55.15 -16.08 -43.27
CA LEU A 635 53.86 -15.35 -43.23
C LEU A 635 53.66 -14.67 -41.87
N LYS A 636 54.07 -15.35 -40.79
CA LYS A 636 54.05 -14.84 -39.41
C LYS A 636 55.01 -13.65 -39.26
N GLU A 637 56.16 -13.66 -39.94
CA GLU A 637 57.13 -12.56 -39.96
C GLU A 637 56.68 -11.35 -40.82
N LEU A 638 55.92 -11.59 -41.90
CA LEU A 638 55.32 -10.53 -42.72
C LEU A 638 54.14 -9.83 -42.02
N LEU A 639 53.30 -10.55 -41.27
CA LEU A 639 52.13 -9.96 -40.61
C LEU A 639 52.42 -9.29 -39.26
N ASN A 640 53.42 -9.74 -38.48
CA ASN A 640 53.46 -9.41 -37.05
C ASN A 640 54.17 -8.13 -36.61
N GLN A 641 54.74 -7.27 -37.48
CA GLN A 641 55.31 -6.02 -36.94
C GLN A 641 55.45 -4.84 -37.89
N SER A 642 55.79 -5.02 -39.17
CA SER A 642 56.02 -3.88 -40.06
C SER A 642 54.77 -3.35 -40.76
N VAL A 643 53.75 -4.20 -40.91
CA VAL A 643 52.61 -3.94 -41.78
C VAL A 643 51.53 -3.10 -41.11
N ALA A 644 51.23 -3.34 -39.83
CA ALA A 644 50.20 -2.59 -39.12
C ALA A 644 50.59 -1.12 -38.90
N GLU A 645 51.86 -0.85 -38.58
CA GLU A 645 52.40 0.51 -38.40
C GLU A 645 52.46 1.25 -39.75
N ALA A 646 52.95 0.60 -40.81
CA ALA A 646 52.98 1.18 -42.16
C ALA A 646 51.58 1.46 -42.71
N PHE A 647 50.59 0.60 -42.43
CA PHE A 647 49.21 0.77 -42.89
C PHE A 647 48.48 1.92 -42.19
N GLN A 648 48.77 2.20 -40.91
CA GLN A 648 48.20 3.33 -40.19
C GLN A 648 48.72 4.68 -40.72
N GLU A 649 50.00 4.74 -41.10
CA GLU A 649 50.64 5.95 -41.64
C GLU A 649 50.40 6.16 -43.14
N ALA A 650 50.00 5.11 -43.88
CA ALA A 650 49.74 5.15 -45.31
C ALA A 650 48.51 5.98 -45.71
N THR A 651 48.62 6.70 -46.82
CA THR A 651 47.50 7.39 -47.49
C THR A 651 46.49 6.38 -48.07
N ALA A 652 45.27 6.81 -48.38
CA ALA A 652 44.23 5.92 -48.91
C ALA A 652 44.63 5.19 -50.21
N GLU A 653 45.45 5.83 -51.06
CA GLU A 653 45.99 5.22 -52.28
C GLU A 653 47.04 4.14 -51.97
N GLU A 654 47.96 4.42 -51.04
CA GLU A 654 48.97 3.46 -50.58
C GLU A 654 48.35 2.24 -49.88
N ARG A 655 47.25 2.44 -49.14
CA ARG A 655 46.49 1.32 -48.54
C ARG A 655 45.86 0.44 -49.61
N ALA A 656 45.32 1.01 -50.69
CA ALA A 656 44.71 0.24 -51.76
C ALA A 656 45.76 -0.59 -52.53
N GLU A 657 46.91 0.01 -52.85
CA GLU A 657 48.02 -0.71 -53.51
C GLU A 657 48.57 -1.84 -52.62
N PHE A 658 48.70 -1.56 -51.32
CA PHE A 658 49.15 -2.53 -50.33
C PHE A 658 48.17 -3.69 -50.10
N ILE A 659 46.85 -3.41 -50.08
CA ILE A 659 45.80 -4.45 -50.07
C ILE A 659 45.93 -5.35 -51.30
N THR A 660 46.16 -4.76 -52.47
CA THR A 660 46.31 -5.52 -53.74
C THR A 660 47.54 -6.43 -53.71
N GLU A 661 48.63 -6.00 -53.07
CA GLU A 661 49.86 -6.79 -52.91
C GLU A 661 49.66 -7.95 -51.92
N ILE A 662 48.94 -7.72 -50.82
CA ILE A 662 48.55 -8.78 -49.88
C ILE A 662 47.61 -9.79 -50.54
N GLU A 663 46.62 -9.34 -51.30
CA GLU A 663 45.72 -10.21 -52.06
C GLU A 663 46.49 -11.14 -53.00
N ALA A 664 47.50 -10.61 -53.71
CA ALA A 664 48.34 -11.40 -54.60
C ALA A 664 49.15 -12.47 -53.85
N VAL A 665 49.72 -12.13 -52.68
CA VAL A 665 50.49 -13.06 -51.84
C VAL A 665 49.59 -14.13 -51.21
N VAL A 666 48.41 -13.74 -50.73
CA VAL A 666 47.42 -14.68 -50.17
C VAL A 666 46.87 -15.61 -51.26
N PHE A 667 46.60 -15.09 -52.46
CA PHE A 667 46.18 -15.88 -53.61
C PHE A 667 47.26 -16.89 -54.03
N GLU A 668 48.54 -16.47 -54.07
CA GLU A 668 49.66 -17.34 -54.42
C GLU A 668 49.91 -18.42 -53.36
N ALA A 669 49.71 -18.12 -52.08
CA ALA A 669 49.90 -19.07 -50.99
C ALA A 669 48.74 -20.06 -50.81
N SER A 670 47.49 -19.63 -51.05
CA SER A 670 46.29 -20.42 -50.74
C SER A 670 45.54 -20.94 -51.97
N GLY A 671 45.78 -20.36 -53.15
CA GLY A 671 45.01 -20.62 -54.38
C GLY A 671 43.58 -20.06 -54.36
N VAL A 672 43.18 -19.30 -53.34
CA VAL A 672 41.83 -18.75 -53.15
C VAL A 672 41.83 -17.26 -53.44
N ASN A 673 40.93 -16.81 -54.32
CA ASN A 673 40.78 -15.40 -54.69
C ASN A 673 39.92 -14.69 -53.66
N VAL A 674 40.55 -14.01 -52.69
CA VAL A 674 39.87 -13.22 -51.67
C VAL A 674 39.63 -11.83 -52.25
N SER A 675 38.39 -11.35 -52.29
CA SER A 675 38.07 -10.03 -52.83
C SER A 675 38.35 -8.89 -51.85
N SER A 676 38.78 -7.74 -52.35
CA SER A 676 39.08 -6.50 -51.60
C SER A 676 38.08 -6.07 -50.51
N PRO A 677 36.75 -6.15 -50.71
CA PRO A 677 35.79 -5.78 -49.67
C PRO A 677 35.89 -6.68 -48.43
N THR A 678 36.25 -7.96 -48.62
CA THR A 678 36.40 -8.93 -47.54
C THR A 678 37.67 -8.68 -46.75
N LEU A 679 38.76 -8.27 -47.42
CA LEU A 679 40.02 -7.92 -46.76
C LEU A 679 39.93 -6.59 -46.01
N GLU A 680 39.21 -5.61 -46.55
CA GLU A 680 38.98 -4.32 -45.92
C GLU A 680 38.03 -4.43 -44.71
N ALA A 681 37.00 -5.29 -44.80
CA ALA A 681 36.21 -5.70 -43.64
C ALA A 681 37.07 -6.41 -42.58
N TYR A 682 37.97 -7.30 -42.98
CA TYR A 682 38.91 -7.98 -42.08
C TYR A 682 39.88 -7.01 -41.38
N TYR A 683 40.30 -5.94 -42.06
CA TYR A 683 41.16 -4.90 -41.49
C TYR A 683 40.39 -3.91 -40.60
N GLN A 684 39.16 -3.53 -40.95
CA GLN A 684 38.29 -2.74 -40.08
C GLN A 684 37.93 -3.51 -38.81
N ASP A 685 37.60 -4.80 -38.94
CA ASP A 685 37.44 -5.72 -37.81
C ASP A 685 38.76 -5.95 -37.08
N GLY A 686 39.92 -5.83 -37.73
CA GLY A 686 41.25 -5.88 -37.11
C GLY A 686 41.61 -4.65 -36.29
N ILE A 687 41.10 -3.45 -36.63
CA ILE A 687 41.28 -2.21 -35.83
C ILE A 687 40.34 -2.24 -34.62
N VAL A 688 39.08 -2.62 -34.82
CA VAL A 688 38.17 -2.92 -33.71
C VAL A 688 38.75 -4.08 -32.88
N GLY A 689 39.36 -5.04 -33.55
CA GLY A 689 40.08 -6.20 -33.02
C GLY A 689 41.32 -5.84 -32.23
N SER A 690 42.02 -4.74 -32.52
CA SER A 690 43.19 -4.29 -31.75
C SER A 690 42.79 -3.41 -30.56
N ALA A 691 41.70 -2.63 -30.68
CA ALA A 691 41.10 -1.97 -29.52
C ALA A 691 40.45 -2.98 -28.56
N THR A 692 39.73 -3.98 -29.09
CA THR A 692 39.19 -5.08 -28.29
C THR A 692 40.28 -6.01 -27.81
N LYS A 693 41.33 -6.31 -28.58
CA LYS A 693 42.49 -7.07 -28.07
C LYS A 693 43.21 -6.32 -26.97
N TRP A 694 43.44 -5.00 -27.09
CA TRP A 694 43.97 -4.20 -25.98
C TRP A 694 43.01 -4.21 -24.79
N PHE A 695 41.70 -4.07 -25.03
CA PHE A 695 40.71 -4.12 -23.97
C PHE A 695 40.62 -5.52 -23.34
N VAL A 696 40.81 -6.60 -24.09
CA VAL A 696 40.72 -7.99 -23.63
C VAL A 696 42.04 -8.41 -22.95
N GLU A 697 43.19 -7.99 -23.45
CA GLU A 697 44.50 -8.20 -22.82
C GLU A 697 44.60 -7.44 -21.49
N ASN A 698 43.97 -6.27 -21.36
CA ASN A 698 43.92 -5.52 -20.09
C ASN A 698 42.68 -5.83 -19.23
N ALA A 699 41.52 -6.22 -19.81
CA ALA A 699 40.34 -6.67 -19.05
C ALA A 699 40.46 -8.13 -18.58
N ALA A 700 41.45 -8.87 -19.08
CA ALA A 700 41.88 -10.17 -18.57
C ALA A 700 42.46 -10.11 -17.15
N GLU A 701 42.74 -8.93 -16.61
CA GLU A 701 43.17 -8.80 -15.22
C GLU A 701 42.02 -9.20 -14.27
N GLU A 702 42.34 -10.06 -13.30
CA GLU A 702 41.45 -10.50 -12.21
C GLU A 702 40.72 -9.31 -11.55
N ASP A 703 41.32 -8.14 -11.64
CA ASP A 703 40.93 -6.83 -11.12
C ASP A 703 39.60 -6.32 -11.69
N VAL A 704 39.39 -6.41 -13.01
CA VAL A 704 38.15 -5.95 -13.66
C VAL A 704 36.99 -6.85 -13.25
N THR A 705 37.20 -8.17 -13.33
CA THR A 705 36.23 -9.17 -12.92
C THR A 705 35.85 -9.02 -11.46
N PHE A 706 36.82 -8.73 -10.58
CA PHE A 706 36.60 -8.46 -9.17
C PHE A 706 35.74 -7.21 -8.95
N GLY A 707 36.02 -6.11 -9.65
CA GLY A 707 35.21 -4.88 -9.59
C GLY A 707 33.75 -5.11 -9.99
N ILE A 708 33.53 -5.78 -11.13
CA ILE A 708 32.19 -6.12 -11.63
C ILE A 708 31.47 -7.05 -10.62
N ALA A 709 32.15 -8.06 -10.08
CA ALA A 709 31.58 -8.98 -9.10
C ALA A 709 31.14 -8.27 -7.80
N ILE A 710 31.94 -7.34 -7.28
CA ILE A 710 31.56 -6.53 -6.12
C ILE A 710 30.34 -5.67 -6.42
N GLY A 711 30.38 -4.91 -7.53
CA GLY A 711 29.25 -4.10 -7.95
C GLY A 711 27.96 -4.92 -8.03
N PHE A 712 28.05 -6.11 -8.60
CA PHE A 712 26.93 -7.02 -8.75
C PHE A 712 26.34 -7.50 -7.41
N VAL A 713 27.18 -7.91 -6.46
CA VAL A 713 26.73 -8.30 -5.11
C VAL A 713 26.02 -7.13 -4.41
N PHE A 714 26.55 -5.91 -4.52
CA PHE A 714 25.91 -4.72 -3.97
C PHE A 714 24.57 -4.40 -4.66
N SER A 715 24.48 -4.58 -5.97
CA SER A 715 23.24 -4.41 -6.74
C SER A 715 22.14 -5.38 -6.26
N ILE A 716 22.47 -6.67 -6.15
CA ILE A 716 21.55 -7.69 -5.62
C ILE A 716 21.11 -7.33 -4.20
N PHE A 717 22.07 -7.02 -3.32
CA PHE A 717 21.78 -6.66 -1.94
C PHE A 717 20.86 -5.43 -1.84
N SER A 718 21.12 -4.38 -2.63
CA SER A 718 20.29 -3.17 -2.67
C SER A 718 18.86 -3.48 -3.10
N THR A 719 18.70 -4.38 -4.08
CA THR A 719 17.39 -4.77 -4.61
C THR A 719 16.61 -5.59 -3.60
N PHE A 720 17.24 -6.56 -2.93
CA PHE A 720 16.62 -7.29 -1.83
C PHE A 720 16.26 -6.36 -0.67
N TRP A 721 17.13 -5.41 -0.33
CA TRP A 721 16.86 -4.45 0.74
C TRP A 721 15.61 -3.62 0.47
N ILE A 722 15.43 -3.13 -0.76
CA ILE A 722 14.23 -2.39 -1.16
C ILE A 722 13.00 -3.29 -1.13
N LEU A 723 13.07 -4.48 -1.75
CA LEU A 723 11.99 -5.46 -1.79
C LEU A 723 11.49 -5.83 -0.38
N PHE A 724 12.41 -6.14 0.53
CA PHE A 724 12.07 -6.50 1.92
C PHE A 724 11.58 -5.30 2.76
N GLY A 725 11.92 -4.08 2.37
CA GLY A 725 11.48 -2.85 3.02
C GLY A 725 10.11 -2.36 2.57
N TYR A 726 9.72 -2.62 1.33
CA TYR A 726 8.54 -2.03 0.70
C TYR A 726 7.23 -2.53 1.30
N THR A 727 7.04 -3.86 1.44
CA THR A 727 5.82 -4.44 2.03
C THR A 727 5.59 -4.02 3.49
N PRO A 728 6.59 -4.07 4.40
CA PRO A 728 6.42 -3.53 5.73
C PRO A 728 6.07 -2.04 5.74
N SER A 729 6.70 -1.25 4.87
CA SER A 729 6.43 0.19 4.80
C SER A 729 5.00 0.49 4.34
N PHE A 730 4.46 -0.28 3.39
CA PHE A 730 3.05 -0.22 3.00
C PHE A 730 2.15 -0.40 4.23
N VAL A 731 2.34 -1.49 4.96
CA VAL A 731 1.55 -1.80 6.17
C VAL A 731 1.71 -0.66 7.19
N PHE A 732 2.91 -0.15 7.40
CA PHE A 732 3.12 0.92 8.38
C PHE A 732 2.48 2.23 7.99
N ASN A 733 2.53 2.63 6.73
CA ASN A 733 1.88 3.86 6.29
C ASN A 733 0.35 3.74 6.41
N VAL A 734 -0.25 2.61 6.02
CA VAL A 734 -1.68 2.35 6.23
C VAL A 734 -2.04 2.43 7.71
N MET A 735 -1.26 1.79 8.58
CA MET A 735 -1.53 1.80 10.02
C MET A 735 -1.32 3.19 10.65
N LYS A 736 -0.33 3.97 10.18
CA LYS A 736 -0.13 5.36 10.62
C LYS A 736 -1.32 6.26 10.28
N PHE A 737 -1.93 6.07 9.12
CA PHE A 737 -3.16 6.77 8.75
C PHE A 737 -4.33 6.35 9.65
N ARG A 738 -4.58 5.03 9.78
CA ARG A 738 -5.69 4.50 10.58
C ARG A 738 -5.63 4.90 12.05
N TYR A 739 -4.44 4.96 12.66
CA TYR A 739 -4.31 5.34 14.08
C TYR A 739 -4.01 6.81 14.32
N GLY A 740 -4.14 7.67 13.30
CA GLY A 740 -3.99 9.11 13.45
C GLY A 740 -2.57 9.57 13.82
N VAL A 741 -1.55 8.75 13.54
CA VAL A 741 -0.14 9.19 13.59
C VAL A 741 0.10 10.23 12.50
N VAL A 742 -0.50 10.01 11.34
CA VAL A 742 -0.74 11.06 10.35
C VAL A 742 -2.20 11.49 10.52
N PRO A 743 -2.48 12.69 11.05
CA PRO A 743 -3.84 13.14 11.29
C PRO A 743 -4.62 13.24 9.97
N SER A 744 -5.87 12.79 9.97
CA SER A 744 -6.76 12.80 8.80
C SER A 744 -7.64 14.04 8.75
N LEU A 745 -8.59 14.17 9.69
CA LEU A 745 -9.62 15.23 9.68
C LEU A 745 -9.05 16.65 9.82
N TYR A 746 -7.97 16.83 10.57
CA TYR A 746 -7.46 18.15 10.95
C TYR A 746 -6.19 18.55 10.21
N SER A 747 -5.70 17.71 9.29
CA SER A 747 -4.43 17.93 8.61
C SER A 747 -4.62 18.44 7.19
N SER A 748 -4.02 19.58 6.88
CA SER A 748 -3.90 20.06 5.49
C SER A 748 -3.11 19.08 4.62
N ASP A 749 -2.18 18.32 5.20
CA ASP A 749 -1.40 17.32 4.47
C ASP A 749 -2.28 16.16 3.97
N PHE A 750 -3.35 15.82 4.70
CA PHE A 750 -4.27 14.78 4.25
C PHE A 750 -5.02 15.21 2.97
N GLN A 751 -5.37 16.49 2.87
CA GLN A 751 -5.98 17.08 1.68
C GLN A 751 -5.02 17.03 0.47
N LEU A 752 -3.73 17.27 0.69
CA LEU A 752 -2.70 17.11 -0.35
C LEU A 752 -2.68 15.69 -0.93
N TYR A 753 -2.84 14.67 -0.09
CA TYR A 753 -2.88 13.27 -0.54
C TYR A 753 -4.20 12.87 -1.22
N ARG A 754 -5.28 13.61 -0.96
CA ARG A 754 -6.60 13.32 -1.54
C ARG A 754 -6.79 13.92 -2.93
N ASN A 755 -6.12 15.03 -3.22
CA ASN A 755 -6.19 15.72 -4.51
C ASN A 755 -5.42 14.98 -5.61
N ALA A 756 -5.86 15.10 -6.88
CA ALA A 756 -5.21 14.49 -8.06
C ALA A 756 -4.87 13.00 -7.87
N PRO A 757 -5.89 12.12 -7.72
CA PRO A 757 -5.71 10.68 -7.55
C PRO A 757 -5.12 9.99 -8.80
N ASP A 758 -5.21 10.62 -9.97
CA ASP A 758 -4.61 10.17 -11.22
C ASP A 758 -3.08 10.00 -11.12
N HIS A 759 -2.41 10.78 -10.26
CA HIS A 759 -0.98 10.63 -9.99
C HIS A 759 -0.60 9.25 -9.41
N ALA A 760 -1.56 8.51 -8.82
CA ALA A 760 -1.34 7.15 -8.35
C ALA A 760 -0.91 6.19 -9.48
N THR A 761 -1.28 6.47 -10.73
CA THR A 761 -0.89 5.66 -11.90
C THR A 761 0.63 5.67 -12.14
N ILE A 762 1.32 6.72 -11.70
CA ILE A 762 2.77 6.90 -11.88
C ILE A 762 3.57 6.02 -10.90
N VAL A 763 2.96 5.60 -9.79
CA VAL A 763 3.62 4.86 -8.70
C VAL A 763 4.24 3.55 -9.19
N PHE A 764 3.53 2.80 -10.04
CA PHE A 764 4.05 1.54 -10.58
C PHE A 764 5.29 1.77 -11.47
N GLY A 765 5.22 2.73 -12.39
CA GLY A 765 6.36 3.07 -13.26
C GLY A 765 7.56 3.59 -12.46
N MET A 766 7.32 4.46 -11.47
CA MET A 766 8.38 4.91 -10.57
C MET A 766 8.99 3.77 -9.78
N ALA A 767 8.20 2.83 -9.24
CA ALA A 767 8.73 1.69 -8.50
C ALA A 767 9.67 0.83 -9.36
N PHE A 768 9.34 0.63 -10.64
CA PHE A 768 10.19 -0.07 -11.59
C PHE A 768 11.48 0.69 -11.89
N TRP A 769 11.37 1.93 -12.38
CA TRP A 769 12.53 2.71 -12.81
C TRP A 769 13.44 3.07 -11.65
N ALA A 770 12.87 3.47 -10.51
CA ALA A 770 13.65 3.79 -9.32
C ALA A 770 14.42 2.56 -8.81
N GLN A 771 13.82 1.37 -8.87
CA GLN A 771 14.53 0.14 -8.55
C GLN A 771 15.68 -0.10 -9.53
N LEU A 772 15.42 -0.03 -10.84
CA LEU A 772 16.43 -0.25 -11.87
C LEU A 772 17.61 0.72 -11.72
N PHE A 773 17.34 2.01 -11.52
CA PHE A 773 18.37 3.02 -11.30
C PHE A 773 19.13 2.80 -9.99
N THR A 774 18.46 2.45 -8.89
CA THR A 774 19.18 2.10 -7.66
C THR A 774 20.06 0.88 -7.85
N SER A 775 19.56 -0.19 -8.49
CA SER A 775 20.35 -1.39 -8.77
C SER A 775 21.56 -1.06 -9.65
N PHE A 776 21.39 -0.22 -10.66
CA PHE A 776 22.48 0.25 -11.52
C PHE A 776 23.50 1.11 -10.77
N LEU A 777 23.07 2.09 -9.96
CA LEU A 777 24.00 2.92 -9.18
C LEU A 777 24.71 2.13 -8.07
N ALA A 778 24.00 1.19 -7.44
CA ALA A 778 24.56 0.26 -6.47
C ALA A 778 25.54 -0.75 -7.10
N PHE A 779 25.42 -0.99 -8.41
CA PHE A 779 26.43 -1.70 -9.19
C PHE A 779 27.63 -0.79 -9.49
N LEU A 780 27.36 0.34 -10.14
CA LEU A 780 28.38 1.22 -10.71
C LEU A 780 29.32 1.80 -9.65
N ILE A 781 28.80 2.30 -8.54
CA ILE A 781 29.62 3.06 -7.58
C ILE A 781 30.56 2.13 -6.80
N PRO A 782 30.11 1.05 -6.14
CA PRO A 782 31.00 0.08 -5.50
C PRO A 782 31.91 -0.63 -6.50
N GLY A 783 31.40 -0.96 -7.69
CA GLY A 783 32.18 -1.61 -8.74
C GLY A 783 33.32 -0.73 -9.26
N LEU A 784 33.05 0.56 -9.50
CA LEU A 784 34.06 1.54 -9.92
C LEU A 784 35.10 1.77 -8.82
N VAL A 785 34.66 1.86 -7.55
CA VAL A 785 35.60 1.99 -6.42
C VAL A 785 36.48 0.75 -6.33
N ALA A 786 35.92 -0.45 -6.37
CA ALA A 786 36.68 -1.70 -6.35
C ALA A 786 37.66 -1.76 -7.53
N PHE A 787 37.20 -1.43 -8.73
CA PHE A 787 38.02 -1.38 -9.92
C PHE A 787 39.21 -0.42 -9.78
N ILE A 788 38.99 0.83 -9.35
CA ILE A 788 40.08 1.81 -9.11
C ILE A 788 41.05 1.33 -8.00
N LEU A 789 40.56 0.60 -6.99
CA LEU A 789 41.40 0.08 -5.92
C LEU A 789 42.32 -1.04 -6.37
N VAL A 790 41.89 -1.86 -7.34
CA VAL A 790 42.65 -3.03 -7.78
C VAL A 790 43.49 -2.71 -9.03
N TRP A 791 42.99 -1.88 -9.95
CA TRP A 791 43.68 -1.50 -11.19
C TRP A 791 45.09 -0.98 -10.91
N ASP A 792 46.08 -1.72 -11.43
CA ASP A 792 47.51 -1.47 -11.26
C ASP A 792 47.96 -0.02 -11.56
N GLU A 793 47.39 0.66 -12.57
CA GLU A 793 47.74 2.06 -12.88
C GLU A 793 47.33 3.05 -11.78
N THR A 794 46.20 2.81 -11.12
CA THR A 794 45.71 3.67 -10.03
C THR A 794 46.15 3.18 -8.66
N LYS A 795 46.56 1.92 -8.55
CA LYS A 795 46.90 1.23 -7.30
C LYS A 795 47.96 1.95 -6.48
N ASP A 796 49.03 2.44 -7.09
CA ASP A 796 50.08 3.17 -6.37
C ASP A 796 49.55 4.49 -5.77
N GLN A 797 48.74 5.21 -6.52
CA GLN A 797 48.11 6.45 -6.05
C GLN A 797 47.12 6.16 -4.92
N VAL A 798 46.30 5.13 -5.09
CA VAL A 798 45.32 4.66 -4.10
C VAL A 798 46.00 4.22 -2.82
N GLN A 799 47.08 3.44 -2.90
CA GLN A 799 47.85 3.02 -1.74
C GLN A 799 48.44 4.23 -1.00
N GLY A 800 48.88 5.24 -1.74
CA GLY A 800 49.29 6.54 -1.18
C GLY A 800 48.16 7.22 -0.40
N VAL A 801 46.96 7.31 -0.99
CA VAL A 801 45.78 7.88 -0.32
C VAL A 801 45.36 7.04 0.89
N LEU A 802 45.37 5.71 0.79
CA LEU A 802 45.02 4.80 1.87
C LEU A 802 46.01 4.93 3.04
N ALA A 803 47.31 5.04 2.76
CA ALA A 803 48.33 5.31 3.77
C ALA A 803 48.08 6.65 4.48
N GLN A 804 47.66 7.69 3.75
CA GLN A 804 47.24 8.96 4.35
C GLN A 804 45.99 8.80 5.23
N LEU A 805 44.98 8.04 4.79
CA LEU A 805 43.77 7.76 5.58
C LEU A 805 44.09 6.99 6.87
N VAL A 806 44.99 6.00 6.80
CA VAL A 806 45.49 5.28 7.99
C VAL A 806 46.23 6.23 8.93
N GLY A 807 47.06 7.14 8.39
CA GLY A 807 47.71 8.20 9.16
C GLY A 807 46.69 9.09 9.88
N ILE A 808 45.65 9.56 9.17
CA ILE A 808 44.56 10.36 9.74
C ILE A 808 43.83 9.57 10.84
N ALA A 809 43.50 8.30 10.60
CA ALA A 809 42.84 7.44 11.59
C ALA A 809 43.68 7.25 12.86
N ALA A 810 45.00 7.04 12.71
CA ALA A 810 45.92 6.96 13.84
C ALA A 810 45.99 8.27 14.64
N THR A 811 46.01 9.43 13.98
CA THR A 811 45.96 10.74 14.67
C THR A 811 44.63 10.97 15.39
N LEU A 812 43.51 10.52 14.83
CA LEU A 812 42.19 10.54 15.47
C LEU A 812 42.15 9.68 16.72
N LEU A 813 42.71 8.47 16.65
CA LEU A 813 42.81 7.56 17.79
C LEU A 813 43.69 8.18 18.90
N LEU A 814 44.85 8.73 18.53
CA LEU A 814 45.73 9.44 19.45
C LEU A 814 44.99 10.60 20.14
N LYS A 815 44.26 11.39 19.37
CA LYS A 815 43.43 12.48 19.91
C LYS A 815 42.38 11.96 20.89
N ILE A 816 41.67 10.88 20.58
CA ILE A 816 40.70 10.27 21.50
C ILE A 816 41.38 9.88 22.81
N LEU A 817 42.55 9.25 22.75
CA LEU A 817 43.33 8.85 23.93
C LEU A 817 43.80 10.05 24.76
N VAL A 818 44.36 11.07 24.10
CA VAL A 818 44.76 12.34 24.73
C VAL A 818 43.57 13.03 25.37
N MET A 819 42.42 13.07 24.68
CA MET A 819 41.18 13.64 25.19
C MET A 819 40.62 12.86 26.38
N LEU A 820 40.70 11.53 26.38
CA LEU A 820 40.27 10.72 27.52
C LEU A 820 41.13 10.99 28.76
N GLY A 821 42.44 11.17 28.58
CA GLY A 821 43.36 11.56 29.66
C GLY A 821 43.11 12.98 30.17
N LEU A 822 43.08 13.96 29.25
CA LEU A 822 42.91 15.36 29.60
C LEU A 822 41.50 15.70 30.12
N ARG A 823 40.45 15.01 29.64
CA ARG A 823 39.10 15.13 30.21
C ARG A 823 39.07 14.71 31.68
N ARG A 824 39.78 13.64 32.06
CA ARG A 824 39.84 13.21 33.47
C ARG A 824 40.62 14.18 34.36
N LEU A 825 41.62 14.85 33.79
CA LEU A 825 42.52 15.75 34.53
C LEU A 825 41.99 17.18 34.65
N LEU A 826 41.47 17.73 33.55
CA LEU A 826 41.15 19.16 33.42
C LEU A 826 39.65 19.46 33.47
N LEU A 827 38.79 18.43 33.32
CA LEU A 827 37.33 18.59 33.27
C LEU A 827 36.67 17.73 34.35
N ALA A 828 35.55 18.23 34.88
CA ALA A 828 34.70 17.55 35.86
C ALA A 828 33.25 17.66 35.40
N GLY A 829 32.85 16.76 34.49
CA GLY A 829 31.57 16.87 33.79
C GLY A 829 31.56 18.08 32.85
N PHE A 830 30.64 19.01 33.07
CA PHE A 830 30.53 20.26 32.29
C PHE A 830 31.47 21.38 32.77
N TYR A 831 32.14 21.20 33.91
CA TYR A 831 32.94 22.26 34.53
C TYR A 831 34.45 22.08 34.29
N ARG A 832 35.17 23.18 34.09
CA ARG A 832 36.63 23.21 33.99
C ARG A 832 37.21 23.16 35.39
N ARG A 833 38.05 22.15 35.67
CA ARG A 833 38.70 22.00 36.97
C ARG A 833 39.85 23.00 37.15
N ASN A 834 40.55 23.31 36.06
CA ASN A 834 41.60 24.33 35.99
C ASN A 834 41.41 25.19 34.73
N LEU A 835 41.15 26.49 34.89
CA LEU A 835 40.75 27.38 33.79
C LEU A 835 41.83 27.56 32.72
N ALA A 836 43.05 27.96 33.10
CA ALA A 836 44.11 28.28 32.15
C ALA A 836 44.54 27.09 31.27
N PRO A 837 44.87 25.89 31.80
CA PRO A 837 45.25 24.76 30.96
C PRO A 837 44.06 24.19 30.18
N ALA A 838 42.84 24.29 30.70
CA ALA A 838 41.65 23.90 29.93
C ALA A 838 41.45 24.85 28.73
N ASN A 839 41.62 26.16 28.90
CA ASN A 839 41.48 27.14 27.82
C ASN A 839 42.54 26.95 26.73
N ALA A 840 43.81 26.79 27.13
CA ALA A 840 44.89 26.51 26.18
C ALA A 840 44.66 25.19 25.42
N LEU A 841 44.19 24.16 26.12
CA LEU A 841 43.83 22.89 25.50
C LEU A 841 42.65 23.04 24.53
N PHE A 842 41.60 23.78 24.88
CA PHE A 842 40.47 24.01 23.98
C PHE A 842 40.90 24.73 22.71
N LEU A 843 41.80 25.72 22.80
CA LEU A 843 42.35 26.40 21.62
C LEU A 843 43.13 25.42 20.72
N VAL A 844 43.99 24.58 21.30
CA VAL A 844 44.73 23.54 20.53
C VAL A 844 43.76 22.55 19.88
N LEU A 845 42.70 22.17 20.59
CA LEU A 845 41.68 21.26 20.07
C LEU A 845 40.82 21.89 18.98
N GLU A 846 40.54 23.19 19.06
CA GLU A 846 39.84 23.93 18.01
C GLU A 846 40.68 23.96 16.72
N CYS A 847 41.97 24.29 16.80
CA CYS A 847 42.87 24.22 15.65
C CYS A 847 42.93 22.80 15.03
N TRP A 848 42.98 21.77 15.88
CA TRP A 848 42.94 20.37 15.42
C TRP A 848 41.57 20.02 14.80
N ASN A 849 40.48 20.50 15.39
CA ASN A 849 39.11 20.26 14.89
C ASN A 849 38.87 20.88 13.51
N VAL A 850 39.48 22.03 13.20
CA VAL A 850 39.35 22.65 11.87
C VAL A 850 39.80 21.68 10.77
N ALA A 851 41.01 21.10 10.90
CA ALA A 851 41.51 20.13 9.93
C ALA A 851 40.64 18.86 9.84
N LEU A 852 40.14 18.36 10.98
CA LEU A 852 39.28 17.17 11.01
C LEU A 852 37.85 17.43 10.50
N SER A 853 37.37 18.66 10.57
CA SER A 853 36.03 19.03 10.10
C SER A 853 35.88 18.86 8.59
N ALA A 854 36.95 19.08 7.82
CA ALA A 854 37.00 18.78 6.38
C ALA A 854 36.79 17.28 6.12
N GLY A 855 37.49 16.41 6.87
CA GLY A 855 37.29 14.96 6.79
C GLY A 855 35.88 14.51 7.20
N PHE A 856 35.30 15.13 8.22
CA PHE A 856 33.90 14.89 8.60
C PHE A 856 32.91 15.31 7.50
N LEU A 857 33.17 16.43 6.80
CA LEU A 857 32.37 16.88 5.68
C LEU A 857 32.42 15.91 4.50
N VAL A 858 33.62 15.41 4.16
CA VAL A 858 33.80 14.39 3.11
C VAL A 858 33.09 13.09 3.50
N ALA A 859 33.29 12.58 4.72
CA ALA A 859 32.62 11.37 5.20
C ALA A 859 31.09 11.54 5.22
N ARG A 860 30.59 12.71 5.66
CA ARG A 860 29.18 13.07 5.60
C ARG A 860 28.65 13.05 4.18
N THR A 861 29.37 13.65 3.23
CA THR A 861 29.00 13.69 1.80
C THR A 861 28.93 12.28 1.22
N ALA A 862 29.92 11.43 1.50
CA ALA A 862 29.92 10.03 1.07
C ALA A 862 28.71 9.26 1.64
N ILE A 863 28.37 9.46 2.92
CA ILE A 863 27.17 8.87 3.53
C ILE A 863 25.90 9.36 2.82
N PHE A 864 25.81 10.66 2.48
CA PHE A 864 24.67 11.18 1.73
C PHE A 864 24.55 10.54 0.35
N VAL A 865 25.64 10.41 -0.40
CA VAL A 865 25.64 9.74 -1.72
C VAL A 865 25.19 8.28 -1.58
N LEU A 866 25.75 7.53 -0.62
CA LEU A 866 25.35 6.14 -0.36
C LEU A 866 23.88 6.03 0.04
N CYS A 867 23.41 6.88 0.96
CA CYS A 867 22.00 6.93 1.32
C CYS A 867 21.12 7.29 0.12
N SER A 868 21.56 8.21 -0.75
CA SER A 868 20.83 8.56 -1.98
C SER A 868 20.63 7.36 -2.88
N ILE A 869 21.67 6.54 -3.10
CA ILE A 869 21.57 5.34 -3.92
C ILE A 869 20.52 4.37 -3.35
N PHE A 870 20.60 4.04 -2.05
CA PHE A 870 19.70 3.07 -1.42
C PHE A 870 18.26 3.58 -1.23
N TYR A 871 18.06 4.90 -1.15
CA TYR A 871 16.74 5.51 -0.98
C TYR A 871 16.11 5.95 -2.30
N LEU A 872 16.88 6.09 -3.39
CA LEU A 872 16.33 6.45 -4.70
C LEU A 872 15.23 5.47 -5.13
N GLY A 873 15.46 4.17 -4.93
CA GLY A 873 14.50 3.09 -5.20
C GLY A 873 13.35 2.98 -4.21
N ARG A 874 13.36 3.77 -3.12
CA ARG A 874 12.31 3.77 -2.09
C ARG A 874 11.34 4.91 -2.30
N ILE A 875 10.32 4.66 -3.10
CA ILE A 875 9.25 5.63 -3.34
C ILE A 875 8.30 5.83 -2.15
N ASP A 876 8.43 5.02 -1.09
CA ASP A 876 7.56 5.00 0.08
C ASP A 876 8.03 5.90 1.24
N THR A 877 9.29 6.34 1.22
CA THR A 877 9.90 7.17 2.26
C THR A 877 10.43 8.46 1.67
N PRO A 878 10.14 9.63 2.27
CA PRO A 878 10.74 10.88 1.83
C PRO A 878 12.26 10.82 1.96
N PHE A 879 12.94 11.17 0.88
CA PHE A 879 14.39 11.27 0.84
C PHE A 879 14.88 12.52 1.58
N LEU A 880 14.12 13.62 1.49
CA LEU A 880 14.41 14.89 2.14
C LEU A 880 13.88 14.95 3.58
N ALA A 881 14.55 15.74 4.42
CA ALA A 881 14.07 16.02 5.77
C ALA A 881 12.74 16.81 5.71
N PRO A 882 11.81 16.59 6.66
CA PRO A 882 10.56 17.34 6.71
C PRO A 882 10.82 18.85 6.72
N GLY A 883 10.21 19.59 5.79
CA GLY A 883 10.33 21.04 5.66
C GLY A 883 11.41 21.50 4.67
N VAL A 884 12.28 20.62 4.17
CA VAL A 884 13.21 20.93 3.06
C VAL A 884 12.55 20.65 1.70
N ASP A 885 11.56 19.77 1.69
CA ASP A 885 10.81 19.38 0.50
C ASP A 885 9.86 20.48 0.00
N ARG A 886 9.52 21.46 0.86
CA ARG A 886 8.65 22.60 0.55
C ARG A 886 9.47 23.88 0.52
N PHE A 887 9.50 24.54 -0.64
CA PHE A 887 10.02 25.90 -0.72
C PHE A 887 8.92 26.89 -0.33
N ASP A 888 9.16 27.73 0.68
CA ASP A 888 8.21 28.76 1.12
C ASP A 888 7.82 29.74 -0.01
N LEU A 889 8.73 29.96 -0.98
CA LEU A 889 8.48 30.82 -2.16
C LEU A 889 7.58 30.17 -3.22
N LEU A 890 7.55 28.84 -3.29
CA LEU A 890 6.81 28.07 -4.30
C LEU A 890 6.07 26.93 -3.61
N PRO A 891 4.91 27.19 -2.97
CA PRO A 891 4.20 26.21 -2.13
C PRO A 891 3.76 24.94 -2.89
N ASN A 892 3.74 24.97 -4.23
CA ASN A 892 3.38 23.85 -5.09
C ASN A 892 4.61 23.04 -5.59
N LEU A 893 5.83 23.50 -5.32
CA LEU A 893 7.05 22.82 -5.74
C LEU A 893 7.56 21.89 -4.64
N PHE A 894 7.13 20.62 -4.72
CA PHE A 894 7.71 19.53 -3.96
C PHE A 894 8.92 18.96 -4.70
N LEU A 895 10.10 19.00 -4.07
CA LEU A 895 11.32 18.41 -4.64
C LEU A 895 11.24 16.88 -4.74
N ASP A 896 10.60 16.23 -3.76
CA ASP A 896 10.42 14.78 -3.70
C ASP A 896 8.92 14.43 -3.70
N ARG A 897 8.36 14.18 -4.89
CA ARG A 897 6.93 13.88 -5.08
C ARG A 897 6.60 12.39 -4.96
N ALA A 898 7.59 11.50 -5.04
CA ALA A 898 7.35 10.05 -5.08
C ALA A 898 6.62 9.52 -3.82
N PRO A 899 7.01 9.90 -2.58
CA PRO A 899 6.30 9.51 -1.36
C PRO A 899 4.89 10.07 -1.29
N VAL A 900 4.65 11.24 -1.85
CA VAL A 900 3.31 11.84 -1.92
C VAL A 900 2.45 10.98 -2.81
N PHE A 901 2.89 10.68 -4.04
CA PHE A 901 2.14 9.84 -5.00
C PHE A 901 1.89 8.43 -4.45
N TYR A 902 2.89 7.84 -3.78
CA TYR A 902 2.73 6.58 -3.07
C TYR A 902 1.61 6.65 -2.01
N ARG A 903 1.58 7.68 -1.17
CA ARG A 903 0.51 7.89 -0.18
C ARG A 903 -0.85 8.14 -0.82
N LYS A 904 -0.92 8.79 -1.98
CA LYS A 904 -2.18 8.96 -2.73
C LYS A 904 -2.75 7.60 -3.15
N ASP A 905 -1.91 6.73 -3.70
CA ASP A 905 -2.30 5.37 -4.10
C ASP A 905 -2.77 4.53 -2.89
N LEU A 906 -2.10 4.67 -1.73
CA LEU A 906 -2.56 4.06 -0.47
C LEU A 906 -3.96 4.53 -0.07
N LEU A 907 -4.19 5.85 -0.04
CA LEU A 907 -5.47 6.42 0.39
C LEU A 907 -6.59 6.08 -0.60
N GLN A 908 -6.29 6.12 -1.90
CA GLN A 908 -7.25 5.71 -2.93
C GLN A 908 -7.66 4.24 -2.72
N HIS A 909 -6.71 3.36 -2.41
CA HIS A 909 -7.02 1.97 -2.14
C HIS A 909 -7.86 1.79 -0.86
N GLU A 910 -7.45 2.45 0.22
CA GLU A 910 -8.15 2.40 1.51
C GLU A 910 -9.57 2.97 1.41
N ALA A 911 -9.79 4.06 0.68
CA ALA A 911 -11.13 4.62 0.44
C ALA A 911 -12.10 3.60 -0.16
N HIS A 912 -11.62 2.65 -0.97
CA HIS A 912 -12.45 1.63 -1.60
C HIS A 912 -12.46 0.28 -0.86
N ARG A 913 -11.47 -0.02 -0.01
CA ARG A 913 -11.27 -1.35 0.60
C ARG A 913 -11.11 -1.36 2.11
N HIS A 914 -11.36 -0.23 2.77
CA HIS A 914 -11.39 -0.20 4.23
C HIS A 914 -12.52 -1.12 4.76
N PRO A 915 -12.28 -1.98 5.77
CA PRO A 915 -13.29 -2.90 6.30
C PRO A 915 -14.58 -2.21 6.76
N TYR A 916 -14.44 -1.10 7.48
CA TYR A 916 -15.60 -0.32 7.92
C TYR A 916 -16.32 0.41 6.78
N ILE A 917 -15.61 0.96 5.78
CA ILE A 917 -16.25 1.58 4.60
C ILE A 917 -17.03 0.52 3.82
N ASP A 918 -16.47 -0.68 3.64
CA ASP A 918 -17.18 -1.79 2.99
C ASP A 918 -18.47 -2.15 3.72
N ARG A 919 -18.42 -2.23 5.05
CA ARG A 919 -19.61 -2.50 5.87
C ARG A 919 -20.63 -1.36 5.80
N LEU A 920 -20.21 -0.10 5.83
CA LEU A 920 -21.12 1.04 5.67
C LEU A 920 -21.81 1.00 4.30
N ALA A 921 -21.02 0.80 3.25
CA ALA A 921 -21.52 0.70 1.88
C ALA A 921 -22.52 -0.48 1.73
N ALA A 922 -22.25 -1.62 2.39
CA ALA A 922 -23.18 -2.74 2.49
C ALA A 922 -24.53 -2.32 3.08
N LEU A 923 -24.49 -1.59 4.19
CA LEU A 923 -25.69 -1.18 4.91
C LEU A 923 -26.47 -0.11 4.15
N TYR A 924 -25.80 0.79 3.41
CA TYR A 924 -26.46 1.72 2.49
C TYR A 924 -27.18 0.99 1.36
N LEU A 925 -26.53 0.02 0.74
CA LEU A 925 -27.15 -0.80 -0.31
C LEU A 925 -28.34 -1.60 0.22
N LEU A 926 -28.22 -2.16 1.42
CA LEU A 926 -29.31 -2.91 2.04
C LEU A 926 -30.49 -1.99 2.36
N LYS A 927 -30.20 -0.77 2.80
CA LYS A 927 -31.22 0.26 3.05
C LYS A 927 -31.94 0.65 1.77
N LEU A 928 -31.21 0.92 0.68
CA LEU A 928 -31.80 1.19 -0.63
C LEU A 928 -32.62 0.01 -1.18
N ASN A 929 -32.18 -1.23 -0.93
CA ASN A 929 -32.87 -2.43 -1.43
C ASN A 929 -34.15 -2.75 -0.63
N LEU A 930 -34.11 -2.59 0.69
CA LEU A 930 -35.24 -2.95 1.57
C LEU A 930 -36.17 -1.76 1.89
N GLY A 931 -35.74 -0.54 1.56
CA GLY A 931 -36.47 0.71 1.79
C GLY A 931 -36.79 0.94 3.27
N PRO A 932 -38.03 1.37 3.61
CA PRO A 932 -38.40 1.74 4.98
C PRO A 932 -38.44 0.54 5.94
N SER A 933 -38.46 -0.70 5.44
CA SER A 933 -38.54 -1.92 6.26
C SER A 933 -37.25 -2.26 7.01
N PHE A 934 -36.12 -1.65 6.63
CA PHE A 934 -34.81 -1.95 7.19
C PHE A 934 -34.21 -0.74 7.86
N ALA A 935 -33.64 -0.93 9.06
CA ALA A 935 -32.98 0.11 9.84
C ALA A 935 -33.86 1.38 9.96
N THR A 936 -35.05 1.22 10.53
CA THR A 936 -36.02 2.30 10.69
C THR A 936 -35.44 3.42 11.53
N ARG A 937 -35.95 4.65 11.34
CA ARG A 937 -35.55 5.80 12.15
C ARG A 937 -35.61 5.56 13.66
N ALA A 938 -36.67 4.91 14.14
CA ALA A 938 -36.83 4.56 15.55
C ALA A 938 -35.75 3.58 16.05
N GLY A 939 -35.46 2.51 15.30
CA GLY A 939 -34.39 1.58 15.65
C GLY A 939 -33.01 2.21 15.58
N SER A 940 -32.77 3.09 14.59
CA SER A 940 -31.51 3.84 14.47
C SER A 940 -31.31 4.78 15.65
N CYS A 941 -32.38 5.43 16.13
CA CYS A 941 -32.33 6.25 17.34
C CYS A 941 -32.00 5.44 18.60
N TRP A 942 -32.58 4.24 18.75
CA TRP A 942 -32.20 3.31 19.83
C TRP A 942 -30.72 2.90 19.75
N ARG A 943 -30.21 2.60 18.56
CA ARG A 943 -28.79 2.26 18.34
C ARG A 943 -27.86 3.45 18.60
N LEU A 944 -28.28 4.67 18.29
CA LEU A 944 -27.54 5.90 18.58
C LEU A 944 -27.46 6.15 20.09
N ILE A 945 -28.58 6.02 20.81
CA ILE A 945 -28.62 6.11 22.28
C ILE A 945 -27.68 5.07 22.90
N PHE A 946 -27.73 3.84 22.40
CA PHE A 946 -26.83 2.77 22.83
C PHE A 946 -25.35 3.10 22.55
N SER A 947 -25.01 3.57 21.34
CA SER A 947 -23.64 3.89 20.96
C SER A 947 -23.08 5.05 21.78
N ILE A 948 -23.90 6.07 22.08
CA ILE A 948 -23.53 7.23 22.90
C ILE A 948 -23.23 6.83 24.34
N GLN A 949 -23.97 5.89 24.93
CA GLN A 949 -23.66 5.42 26.29
C GLN A 949 -22.49 4.46 26.33
N LEU A 950 -22.36 3.60 25.32
CA LEU A 950 -21.22 2.72 25.20
C LEU A 950 -19.93 3.53 25.02
N MET A 951 -19.97 4.60 24.21
CA MET A 951 -18.81 5.40 23.81
C MET A 951 -19.05 6.92 23.99
N PRO A 952 -19.14 7.41 25.24
CA PRO A 952 -19.52 8.81 25.49
C PRO A 952 -18.53 9.85 24.97
N TRP A 953 -17.27 9.47 24.74
CA TRP A 953 -16.26 10.34 24.11
C TRP A 953 -16.57 10.70 22.66
N VAL A 954 -17.46 9.97 21.98
CA VAL A 954 -17.86 10.28 20.60
C VAL A 954 -18.87 11.45 20.56
N ARG A 955 -19.43 11.87 21.70
CA ARG A 955 -20.32 13.05 21.79
C ARG A 955 -19.70 14.33 21.21
N ARG A 956 -18.36 14.47 21.24
CA ARG A 956 -17.65 15.63 20.66
C ARG A 956 -17.78 15.78 19.13
N TYR A 957 -18.19 14.72 18.44
CA TYR A 957 -18.38 14.72 16.98
C TYR A 957 -19.84 14.96 16.60
N LYS A 958 -20.70 15.28 17.57
CA LYS A 958 -22.02 15.80 17.26
C LYS A 958 -21.83 17.05 16.41
N VAL A 959 -22.40 17.04 15.22
CA VAL A 959 -22.42 18.23 14.37
C VAL A 959 -23.37 19.21 15.04
N HIS A 960 -22.81 20.16 15.79
CA HIS A 960 -23.57 21.30 16.28
C HIS A 960 -23.85 22.19 15.08
N HIS A 961 -25.11 22.60 14.94
CA HIS A 961 -25.50 23.65 14.01
C HIS A 961 -25.06 24.98 14.61
N ASP A 962 -23.75 25.18 14.73
CA ASP A 962 -23.21 26.46 15.13
C ASP A 962 -23.57 27.44 14.01
N THR A 963 -24.48 28.36 14.31
CA THR A 963 -24.80 29.58 13.55
C THR A 963 -23.60 30.52 13.40
N ASP A 964 -22.37 30.02 13.59
CA ASP A 964 -21.12 30.76 13.75
C ASP A 964 -20.48 31.14 12.40
N GLU A 965 -21.03 30.70 11.27
CA GLU A 965 -20.64 31.21 9.94
C GLU A 965 -21.04 32.69 9.72
N VAL A 966 -21.67 33.36 10.69
CA VAL A 966 -21.99 34.80 10.60
C VAL A 966 -21.01 35.68 11.42
N GLY A 967 -20.00 35.13 12.11
CA GLY A 967 -19.10 35.95 12.96
C GLY A 967 -17.61 35.63 12.94
N ALA A 968 -17.17 34.47 12.43
CA ALA A 968 -15.81 33.98 12.71
C ALA A 968 -14.67 34.54 11.84
N GLU A 969 -14.90 35.53 10.97
CA GLU A 969 -13.77 36.25 10.33
C GLU A 969 -13.17 37.36 11.22
N ASP A 970 -13.83 37.75 12.33
CA ASP A 970 -13.33 38.81 13.23
C ASP A 970 -12.85 38.32 14.63
N ASP A 971 -13.09 37.06 15.01
CA ASP A 971 -12.96 36.61 16.41
C ASP A 971 -11.75 35.73 16.75
N GLU A 972 -10.79 35.50 15.83
CA GLU A 972 -9.49 34.88 16.21
C GLU A 972 -8.59 35.83 17.05
N GLU A 973 -9.00 37.09 17.27
CA GLU A 973 -8.29 38.04 18.14
C GLU A 973 -8.80 38.07 19.61
N GLU A 974 -9.96 37.47 19.93
CA GLU A 974 -10.62 37.63 21.25
C GLU A 974 -10.59 36.38 22.15
N ARG A 975 -9.42 35.75 22.32
CA ARG A 975 -9.18 34.81 23.44
C ARG A 975 -7.91 35.13 24.23
N GLN A 976 -7.93 36.25 24.96
CA GLN A 976 -7.24 36.39 26.26
C GLN A 976 -8.19 37.02 27.31
N ALA A 977 -8.04 36.57 28.55
CA ALA A 977 -8.99 36.61 29.69
C ALA A 977 -9.34 38.03 30.27
N PRO A 978 -10.26 38.15 31.28
CA PRO A 978 -11.22 39.25 31.49
C PRO A 978 -10.67 40.50 32.24
N PRO A 979 -11.46 41.59 32.41
CA PRO A 979 -10.95 42.95 32.32
C PRO A 979 -10.34 43.48 33.62
N SER A 980 -9.16 44.10 33.52
CA SER A 980 -8.70 45.07 34.50
C SER A 980 -8.44 46.42 33.81
N LYS A 981 -9.19 47.43 34.23
CA LYS A 981 -9.12 48.81 33.73
C LYS A 981 -7.76 49.43 34.09
N ASN A 982 -7.25 50.23 33.14
CA ASN A 982 -6.17 51.22 33.24
C ASN A 982 -4.72 50.71 33.10
N ARG A 983 -4.14 50.83 31.88
CA ARG A 983 -2.90 51.61 31.62
C ARG A 983 -2.39 51.48 30.18
N GLY A 984 -2.22 52.64 29.53
CA GLY A 984 -1.14 52.99 28.59
C GLY A 984 -0.87 52.09 27.39
N LYS A 985 -1.30 52.51 26.19
CA LYS A 985 -0.75 52.05 24.91
C LYS A 985 0.78 52.16 24.93
N THR A 986 1.46 51.07 24.63
CA THR A 986 2.93 51.05 24.60
C THR A 986 3.42 51.62 23.27
N LEU A 987 4.51 52.39 23.33
CA LEU A 987 5.18 53.09 22.21
C LEU A 987 5.48 52.18 21.01
N ARG A 988 5.53 50.86 21.21
CA ARG A 988 5.85 49.87 20.19
C ARG A 988 4.70 49.62 19.21
N GLU A 989 3.45 49.71 19.66
CA GLU A 989 2.27 49.58 18.79
C GLU A 989 2.10 50.80 17.89
N SER A 990 2.34 52.01 18.41
CA SER A 990 2.28 53.23 17.60
C SER A 990 3.37 53.29 16.53
N VAL A 991 4.54 52.70 16.77
CA VAL A 991 5.62 52.62 15.78
C VAL A 991 5.27 51.61 14.68
N LEU A 992 4.64 50.48 15.03
CA LEU A 992 4.22 49.48 14.05
C LEU A 992 3.08 49.99 13.17
N GLU A 993 2.10 50.70 13.73
CA GLU A 993 1.02 51.35 12.97
C GLU A 993 1.57 52.41 12.01
N GLU A 994 2.60 53.17 12.41
CA GLU A 994 3.23 54.18 11.54
C GLU A 994 4.01 53.54 10.38
N GLU A 995 4.71 52.42 10.61
CA GLU A 995 5.40 51.68 9.53
C GLU A 995 4.42 51.04 8.54
N VAL A 996 3.33 50.44 9.03
CA VAL A 996 2.30 49.85 8.17
C VAL A 996 1.61 50.93 7.34
N MET A 997 1.39 52.12 7.90
CA MET A 997 0.79 53.24 7.17
C MET A 997 1.75 53.80 6.09
N LYS A 998 3.06 53.86 6.37
CA LYS A 998 4.08 54.24 5.37
C LYS A 998 4.18 53.23 4.22
N LEU A 999 4.12 51.93 4.52
CA LEU A 999 4.13 50.88 3.50
C LEU A 999 2.89 50.96 2.60
N ARG A 1000 1.69 51.14 3.16
CA ARG A 1000 0.45 51.30 2.38
C ARG A 1000 0.50 52.53 1.45
N ALA A 1001 1.11 53.63 1.91
CA ALA A 1001 1.29 54.83 1.08
C ALA A 1001 2.27 54.59 -0.09
N GLN A 1002 3.37 53.87 0.15
CA GLN A 1002 4.33 53.51 -0.90
C GLN A 1002 3.72 52.58 -1.96
N THR A 1003 2.95 51.58 -1.54
CA THR A 1003 2.27 50.67 -2.47
C THR A 1003 1.25 51.40 -3.35
N ALA A 1004 0.52 52.37 -2.78
CA ALA A 1004 -0.42 53.20 -3.52
C ALA A 1004 0.28 54.10 -4.55
N GLU A 1005 1.43 54.69 -4.20
CA GLU A 1005 2.23 55.50 -5.13
C GLU A 1005 2.79 54.67 -6.29
N LEU A 1006 3.29 53.46 -6.00
CA LEU A 1006 3.82 52.56 -7.02
C LEU A 1006 2.74 52.14 -8.02
N LYS A 1007 1.53 51.83 -7.52
CA LYS A 1007 0.38 51.47 -8.34
C LYS A 1007 -0.04 52.62 -9.27
N ALA A 1008 -0.08 53.85 -8.74
CA ALA A 1008 -0.37 55.04 -9.54
C ALA A 1008 0.70 55.31 -10.62
N LYS A 1009 1.99 55.04 -10.32
CA LYS A 1009 3.08 55.15 -11.32
C LYS A 1009 2.95 54.09 -12.41
N MET A 1010 2.59 52.85 -12.08
CA MET A 1010 2.36 51.79 -13.07
C MET A 1010 1.18 52.09 -13.99
N GLU A 1011 0.06 52.59 -13.45
CA GLU A 1011 -1.08 53.03 -14.28
C GLU A 1011 -0.73 54.20 -15.19
N LYS A 1012 0.12 55.12 -14.71
CA LYS A 1012 0.58 56.24 -15.54
C LYS A 1012 1.51 55.78 -16.67
N MET A 1013 2.40 54.83 -16.40
CA MET A 1013 3.28 54.24 -17.43
C MET A 1013 2.50 53.40 -18.44
N SER A 1014 1.49 52.63 -18.00
CA SER A 1014 0.65 51.86 -18.92
C SER A 1014 -0.18 52.79 -19.81
N SER A 1015 -0.75 53.86 -19.24
CA SER A 1015 -1.51 54.86 -19.99
C SER A 1015 -0.64 55.65 -20.97
N GLN A 1016 0.61 55.94 -20.60
CA GLN A 1016 1.55 56.64 -21.47
C GLN A 1016 2.03 55.76 -22.63
N ARG A 1017 2.26 54.45 -22.40
CA ARG A 1017 2.58 53.51 -23.49
C ARG A 1017 1.43 53.33 -24.49
N VAL A 1018 0.18 53.33 -24.04
CA VAL A 1018 -0.99 53.25 -24.93
C VAL A 1018 -1.14 54.50 -25.80
N LEU A 1019 -0.68 55.66 -25.33
CA LEU A 1019 -0.65 56.91 -26.11
C LEU A 1019 0.54 56.96 -27.09
N GLU A 1020 1.66 56.32 -26.76
CA GLU A 1020 2.87 56.34 -27.58
C GLU A 1020 2.87 55.29 -28.71
N THR A 1021 2.14 54.18 -28.57
CA THR A 1021 2.17 53.11 -29.59
C THR A 1021 1.15 53.26 -30.72
N GLY A 1022 0.18 54.17 -30.62
CA GLY A 1022 -0.60 54.68 -31.77
C GLY A 1022 -1.24 53.65 -32.71
N ASP A 1023 -1.38 52.38 -32.31
CA ASP A 1023 -1.76 51.30 -33.20
C ASP A 1023 -2.70 50.32 -32.49
N SER A 1024 -3.97 50.31 -32.90
CA SER A 1024 -5.05 49.62 -32.19
C SER A 1024 -5.19 48.14 -32.55
N ASN A 1025 -4.17 47.51 -33.16
CA ASN A 1025 -4.31 46.20 -33.80
C ASN A 1025 -3.16 45.20 -33.56
N VAL A 1026 -2.54 45.21 -32.38
CA VAL A 1026 -1.67 44.10 -31.95
C VAL A 1026 -2.04 43.71 -30.52
N LYS A 1027 -2.98 42.76 -30.40
CA LYS A 1027 -3.27 42.05 -29.16
C LYS A 1027 -3.11 40.56 -29.42
N ASN A 1028 -2.01 39.99 -28.93
CA ASN A 1028 -1.98 38.72 -28.16
C ASN A 1028 -0.72 37.84 -28.31
N GLU A 1029 0.39 38.28 -28.91
CA GLU A 1029 1.56 37.37 -29.07
C GLU A 1029 2.91 37.89 -28.56
N LEU A 1030 2.99 39.10 -28.00
CA LEU A 1030 4.28 39.71 -27.58
C LEU A 1030 4.42 39.97 -26.08
N VAL A 1031 3.49 39.46 -25.25
CA VAL A 1031 3.48 39.76 -23.81
C VAL A 1031 4.28 38.77 -22.96
N GLU A 1032 4.56 37.55 -23.43
CA GLU A 1032 5.29 36.55 -22.61
C GLU A 1032 6.82 36.64 -22.73
N GLU A 1033 7.38 37.06 -23.87
CA GLU A 1033 8.85 37.08 -24.06
C GLU A 1033 9.54 38.26 -23.37
N ASP A 1034 8.86 39.41 -23.24
CA ASP A 1034 9.45 40.62 -22.64
C ASP A 1034 9.30 40.67 -21.11
N VAL A 1035 8.39 39.88 -20.52
CA VAL A 1035 8.25 39.76 -19.05
C VAL A 1035 9.41 38.97 -18.46
N VAL A 1036 9.87 37.91 -19.15
CA VAL A 1036 11.02 37.10 -18.71
C VAL A 1036 12.32 37.92 -18.73
N LYS A 1037 12.49 38.81 -19.71
CA LYS A 1037 13.69 39.65 -19.83
C LYS A 1037 13.77 40.78 -18.80
N ALA A 1038 12.62 41.33 -18.39
CA ALA A 1038 12.56 42.37 -17.37
C ALA A 1038 12.82 41.83 -15.95
N GLU A 1039 12.55 40.54 -15.72
CA GLU A 1039 12.82 39.87 -14.44
C GLU A 1039 14.32 39.54 -14.28
N GLU A 1040 15.02 39.19 -15.37
CA GLU A 1040 16.47 38.97 -15.37
C GLU A 1040 17.27 40.26 -15.12
N ASP A 1041 16.82 41.40 -15.66
CA ASP A 1041 17.49 42.70 -15.48
C ASP A 1041 17.29 43.31 -14.07
N PHE A 1042 16.26 42.88 -13.34
CA PHE A 1042 16.01 43.33 -11.96
C PHE A 1042 16.92 42.63 -10.94
N VAL A 1043 17.25 41.35 -11.17
CA VAL A 1043 18.14 40.56 -10.28
C VAL A 1043 19.60 41.03 -10.35
N ALA A 1044 20.03 41.64 -11.46
CA ALA A 1044 21.40 42.11 -11.63
C ALA A 1044 21.75 43.40 -10.86
N ASN A 1045 20.77 44.10 -10.28
CA ASN A 1045 20.97 45.44 -9.69
C ASN A 1045 20.91 45.50 -8.14
N GLU A 1046 20.71 44.37 -7.46
CA GLU A 1046 20.63 44.33 -5.98
C GLU A 1046 21.98 44.16 -5.27
N ASP A 1047 23.06 43.86 -6.00
CA ASP A 1047 24.39 43.57 -5.41
C ASP A 1047 25.22 44.82 -5.02
N ASP A 1048 24.78 46.04 -5.36
CA ASP A 1048 25.60 47.25 -5.17
C ASP A 1048 25.25 48.11 -3.93
N VAL A 1049 24.30 47.67 -3.09
CA VAL A 1049 23.86 48.45 -1.91
C VAL A 1049 24.00 47.67 -0.60
N ARG A 1050 25.23 47.27 -0.23
CA ARG A 1050 25.56 46.96 1.18
C ARG A 1050 27.06 47.14 1.50
N LYS A 1051 27.44 48.39 1.81
CA LYS A 1051 28.66 48.71 2.57
C LYS A 1051 28.26 49.24 3.96
N SER A 1052 28.94 48.71 4.99
CA SER A 1052 28.77 48.93 6.43
C SER A 1052 28.88 50.38 6.90
N PRO A 1053 28.55 50.67 8.18
CA PRO A 1053 29.66 50.89 9.13
C PRO A 1053 29.49 50.28 10.54
N LYS A 1054 30.63 50.29 11.25
CA LYS A 1054 31.00 49.63 12.53
C LYS A 1054 30.57 50.40 13.81
N HIS A 1055 30.73 49.67 14.94
CA HIS A 1055 30.88 50.09 16.37
C HIS A 1055 29.58 50.34 17.15
N THR A 1056 29.39 49.96 18.43
CA THR A 1056 30.30 49.83 19.59
C THR A 1056 29.66 49.00 20.73
N GLU A 1057 30.51 48.50 21.64
CA GLU A 1057 30.23 47.72 22.87
C GLU A 1057 29.32 48.45 23.90
N THR A 1058 28.53 47.71 24.71
CA THR A 1058 28.73 47.51 26.19
C THR A 1058 27.51 46.90 26.90
N ASP A 1059 27.83 45.99 27.83
CA ASP A 1059 27.20 45.67 29.12
C ASP A 1059 25.81 45.01 29.28
N ALA A 1060 25.91 43.73 29.67
CA ALA A 1060 25.43 43.16 30.95
C ALA A 1060 23.92 43.12 31.29
N SER A 1061 23.47 41.87 31.51
CA SER A 1061 22.79 41.39 32.72
C SER A 1061 21.37 40.82 32.57
N SER A 1062 21.26 39.59 33.08
CA SER A 1062 20.12 38.94 33.74
C SER A 1062 18.96 38.38 32.90
N THR A 1063 18.97 37.05 32.76
CA THR A 1063 17.76 36.22 32.82
C THR A 1063 18.04 34.98 33.70
N ALA A 1064 17.56 35.04 34.94
CA ALA A 1064 16.89 33.90 35.59
C ALA A 1064 15.47 33.85 34.96
N GLU A 1065 14.75 32.76 34.81
CA GLU A 1065 14.42 31.72 35.79
C GLU A 1065 13.64 30.63 35.02
N GLU A 1066 14.06 29.36 35.03
CA GLU A 1066 13.22 28.25 34.61
C GLU A 1066 13.19 27.20 35.72
N VAL A 1067 11.98 27.01 36.23
CA VAL A 1067 11.61 26.14 37.34
C VAL A 1067 11.67 24.69 36.90
N ARG A 1068 12.57 23.92 37.53
CA ARG A 1068 12.66 22.46 37.41
C ARG A 1068 11.83 21.78 38.50
N VAL A 1069 10.86 20.95 38.10
CA VAL A 1069 10.26 19.92 38.97
C VAL A 1069 11.08 18.64 38.85
N SER A 1070 11.39 18.07 40.01
CA SER A 1070 12.36 17.01 40.30
C SER A 1070 11.86 15.58 40.08
N SER A 1071 12.76 14.67 39.68
CA SER A 1071 12.59 13.20 39.81
C SER A 1071 13.62 12.61 40.80
N PRO A 1072 13.29 11.57 41.59
CA PRO A 1072 14.16 11.11 42.68
C PRO A 1072 15.12 9.96 42.32
N LYS A 1073 16.39 10.22 42.66
CA LYS A 1073 17.49 9.35 43.19
C LYS A 1073 17.36 7.81 43.12
N LYS A 1074 18.30 7.17 42.39
CA LYS A 1074 18.77 5.79 42.65
C LYS A 1074 20.14 5.78 43.35
N LYS A 1075 20.26 4.95 44.40
CA LYS A 1075 21.46 4.75 45.23
C LYS A 1075 22.42 3.69 44.64
N LYS A 1076 23.71 3.93 44.89
CA LYS A 1076 24.93 3.18 44.54
C LYS A 1076 25.04 1.77 45.17
N ARG A 1077 25.76 0.86 44.48
CA ARG A 1077 26.79 -0.08 45.03
C ARG A 1077 27.51 -0.79 43.86
N LYS A 1078 28.82 -0.55 43.66
CA LYS A 1078 30.04 -1.28 44.10
C LYS A 1078 30.35 -2.60 43.33
N LYS A 1079 31.45 -2.55 42.55
CA LYS A 1079 32.29 -3.66 42.00
C LYS A 1079 32.94 -4.50 43.14
N PRO A 1080 33.35 -5.77 42.92
CA PRO A 1080 34.64 -6.19 42.29
C PRO A 1080 34.51 -7.39 41.30
N THR A 1081 35.25 -7.50 40.19
CA THR A 1081 36.61 -8.08 39.92
C THR A 1081 36.78 -9.61 40.06
N GLU A 1082 37.41 -10.17 39.00
CA GLU A 1082 38.30 -11.36 38.93
C GLU A 1082 37.79 -12.78 38.53
N THR A 1083 38.25 -13.17 37.31
CA THR A 1083 38.96 -14.40 36.86
C THR A 1083 38.43 -15.84 37.00
N GLU A 1084 38.76 -16.58 35.93
CA GLU A 1084 39.04 -18.03 35.78
C GLU A 1084 37.94 -19.03 35.37
N THR A 1085 38.14 -19.54 34.13
CA THR A 1085 38.09 -20.94 33.64
C THR A 1085 37.31 -22.02 34.39
N SER A 1086 36.58 -22.84 33.60
CA SER A 1086 36.66 -24.32 33.57
C SER A 1086 35.30 -25.06 33.58
N VAL A 1087 35.05 -25.83 32.51
CA VAL A 1087 34.61 -27.25 32.47
C VAL A 1087 33.34 -27.69 33.23
N ARG A 1088 32.35 -28.09 32.41
CA ARG A 1088 31.55 -29.36 32.43
C ARG A 1088 30.67 -29.74 33.64
N ALA A 1089 29.53 -30.31 33.25
CA ALA A 1089 28.77 -31.40 33.87
C ALA A 1089 27.47 -31.02 34.60
N GLU A 1090 26.41 -31.57 34.04
CA GLU A 1090 25.09 -31.84 34.61
C GLU A 1090 25.18 -32.59 35.94
N ALA A 1091 24.29 -32.26 36.89
CA ALA A 1091 23.29 -33.18 37.45
C ALA A 1091 22.63 -32.58 38.71
N GLY A 1092 21.30 -32.51 38.69
CA GLY A 1092 20.47 -33.11 39.75
C GLY A 1092 19.89 -32.23 40.88
N VAL A 1093 18.55 -32.14 40.89
CA VAL A 1093 17.63 -32.40 42.04
C VAL A 1093 17.69 -31.37 43.21
N THR A 1094 16.65 -30.65 43.67
CA THR A 1094 15.26 -30.99 44.07
C THR A 1094 14.47 -29.71 44.46
N SER A 1095 13.16 -29.66 44.12
CA SER A 1095 12.01 -29.09 44.88
C SER A 1095 11.90 -27.56 45.18
N PRO A 1096 10.70 -26.99 45.54
CA PRO A 1096 9.34 -27.54 45.63
C PRO A 1096 8.20 -26.69 44.98
N SER A 1097 7.06 -27.38 44.80
CA SER A 1097 5.63 -26.98 44.75
C SER A 1097 5.18 -25.54 45.04
N MET A 1098 4.22 -25.03 44.26
CA MET A 1098 2.82 -24.82 44.73
C MET A 1098 1.86 -24.39 43.60
N ASP A 1099 0.77 -25.17 43.50
CA ASP A 1099 -0.62 -24.90 43.09
C ASP A 1099 -0.99 -23.78 42.10
N ARG A 1100 -1.58 -24.21 40.97
CA ARG A 1100 -2.73 -23.53 40.35
C ARG A 1100 -3.68 -24.55 39.72
N ARG A 1101 -4.90 -24.59 40.26
CA ARG A 1101 -6.07 -25.31 39.76
C ARG A 1101 -6.85 -24.47 38.74
N ASP A 1102 -7.53 -25.21 37.88
CA ASP A 1102 -8.76 -24.92 37.13
C ASP A 1102 -8.71 -24.01 35.89
N ALA A 1103 -8.64 -24.68 34.73
CA ALA A 1103 -9.16 -24.24 33.44
C ALA A 1103 -10.03 -25.36 32.86
N PRO A 1104 -11.26 -25.11 32.36
CA PRO A 1104 -12.09 -26.17 31.79
C PRO A 1104 -11.92 -26.30 30.27
N GLY A 1105 -11.86 -27.56 29.83
CA GLY A 1105 -12.69 -28.07 28.73
C GLY A 1105 -12.23 -27.84 27.29
N ARG A 1106 -11.31 -28.69 26.78
CA ARG A 1106 -11.09 -28.88 25.34
C ARG A 1106 -11.69 -30.21 24.90
N LEU A 1107 -12.71 -30.17 24.04
CA LEU A 1107 -13.36 -31.33 23.44
C LEU A 1107 -12.43 -32.11 22.51
N SER A 1108 -12.49 -33.42 22.66
CA SER A 1108 -11.84 -34.47 21.88
C SER A 1108 -12.43 -34.63 20.47
N THR A 1109 -11.57 -34.79 19.46
CA THR A 1109 -11.92 -35.53 18.24
C THR A 1109 -10.88 -36.61 17.96
N MET A 1110 -11.37 -37.84 17.91
CA MET A 1110 -10.66 -39.04 17.45
C MET A 1110 -10.30 -38.91 15.96
N ARG A 1111 -9.08 -39.31 15.58
CA ARG A 1111 -8.89 -40.03 14.31
C ARG A 1111 -7.66 -40.92 14.31
N SER A 1112 -7.86 -42.06 13.68
CA SER A 1112 -7.10 -43.30 13.65
C SER A 1112 -5.74 -43.21 12.94
N THR A 1113 -4.79 -43.95 13.49
CA THR A 1113 -3.53 -44.34 12.85
C THR A 1113 -3.78 -45.48 11.86
N GLU A 1114 -3.45 -45.28 10.59
CA GLU A 1114 -3.16 -46.36 9.64
C GLU A 1114 -1.74 -46.18 9.08
N LYS A 1115 -0.92 -47.22 9.25
CA LYS A 1115 0.33 -47.46 8.53
C LYS A 1115 0.01 -47.89 7.10
N PRO A 1116 0.97 -47.80 6.17
CA PRO A 1116 1.44 -49.08 5.62
C PRO A 1116 2.96 -49.19 5.41
N HIS A 1117 3.29 -50.44 5.10
CA HIS A 1117 4.57 -51.13 5.03
C HIS A 1117 5.49 -50.76 3.84
N LYS A 1118 6.79 -50.89 4.15
CA LYS A 1118 7.92 -51.41 3.35
C LYS A 1118 7.61 -52.04 1.99
N LYS A 1119 8.44 -51.69 0.99
CA LYS A 1119 9.12 -52.65 0.10
C LYS A 1119 10.52 -52.16 -0.30
N SER A 1120 11.37 -53.15 -0.56
CA SER A 1120 12.83 -53.20 -0.58
C SER A 1120 13.44 -53.04 -1.98
N GLU A 1121 14.79 -52.90 -1.99
CA GLU A 1121 15.77 -53.29 -3.04
C GLU A 1121 15.72 -52.48 -4.34
N GLU A 1122 16.81 -52.06 -5.00
CA GLU A 1122 18.22 -52.48 -5.17
C GLU A 1122 18.94 -51.22 -5.72
N ASP A 1123 20.07 -50.74 -5.18
CA ASP A 1123 21.48 -51.13 -5.39
C ASP A 1123 22.26 -50.19 -6.34
N GLU A 1124 23.52 -49.98 -5.95
CA GLU A 1124 24.67 -49.41 -6.66
C GLU A 1124 24.88 -47.88 -6.75
N GLY A 1125 26.08 -47.47 -6.28
CA GLY A 1125 26.79 -46.33 -6.87
C GLY A 1125 27.48 -45.36 -5.91
N ALA A 1126 28.47 -45.85 -5.16
CA ALA A 1126 29.33 -45.04 -4.30
C ALA A 1126 30.12 -43.94 -5.04
N LEU A 1127 30.26 -42.76 -4.42
CA LEU A 1127 31.56 -42.15 -4.11
C LEU A 1127 31.37 -40.98 -3.14
N ALA A 1128 32.44 -40.72 -2.41
CA ALA A 1128 32.42 -40.25 -1.04
C ALA A 1128 32.88 -38.80 -0.89
N GLU A 1129 32.75 -38.36 0.37
CA GLU A 1129 33.52 -37.32 1.05
C GLU A 1129 33.08 -35.85 0.88
N GLY A 1130 32.95 -35.17 2.03
CA GLY A 1130 33.14 -33.71 2.06
C GLY A 1130 32.31 -32.83 3.00
N GLN A 1131 31.86 -33.31 4.16
CA GLN A 1131 31.91 -32.62 5.47
C GLN A 1131 31.90 -31.05 5.60
N TYR A 1132 31.04 -30.57 6.54
CA TYR A 1132 31.05 -29.31 7.34
C TYR A 1132 30.69 -27.98 6.64
N PHE A 1133 30.01 -26.98 7.22
CA PHE A 1133 29.13 -26.80 8.40
C PHE A 1133 28.57 -25.34 8.29
N VAL A 1134 27.36 -25.14 8.84
CA VAL A 1134 26.78 -23.94 9.50
C VAL A 1134 27.21 -22.54 9.06
#